data_AF-A0A7J7DT90-F1
#
_entry.id   AF-A0A7J7DT90-F1
#
_cell.length_a   1.000
_cell.length_b   1.000
_cell.length_c   1.000
_cell.angle_alpha   90.00
_cell.angle_beta   90.00
_cell.angle_gamma   90.00
#
_symmetry.space_group_name_H-M   'P 1'
#
loop_
_entity.id
_entity.type
_entity.pdbx_description
1 polymer ?
#
loop_
_entity_poly.entity_id
_entity_poly.type
_entity_poly.pdbx_seq_one_letter_code
_entity_poly.pdbx_strand_id
1 'polypeptide(L)'
;MSSAEISHRINGQISPSNCPHLTDFRSCHGSKPFRALQDCLRIKPPGGRASIRRDPAEVPRCATCGDCSASRLYACLACALVSCHVESGSSHATAHASSMPPGHEIAVDVDRAELFCCACCDQVYDRDFDAAVVLAQTSSFTTLTSNTAVIDLKPENLRKRRRVDYRPWSPDMREQYLIGNGSIPLSACSNNRGKCLDLDLPWGLRGLNNLGNTCFMNSVLQAFLHTPPLRNYFLSDRHNWFHCQQKNGSSNHNIDSGGKINVGESNGSRAASICLACDMDAMFSAVYSGDRTPYSPAKFLYSWWQHAANLASYEQQDAHEFFISILDGIHEKVDKNRSKPHNQCNGDCCIAHRVFSGILRSDVMCMVCGFTSTTYDPCVDISLGLEPSQGSAKLLSVKAFNSLNSEADCMNSSHSCGVSTLTGCLERFTRPEKLGSDQKFFCQKCQVRQESLKQMSIRKLPLVSCFHIKRFEHSSIRKMSRKVDRYLQFPFSLNMAPYLSSSILRSRFGNRIFPFDGDEPDMANEISAEFELFAVVTHTGKLDAGHYVTYLRLSNQWYKCDDAWITQVNENIVRAAQGYMMFYVQKMFYYKLPLSSCDSMFHVVEGFDVLEGFVFVAWAYHTRVVVMMTSLLPQLLYTCFVLLGVLNNGYAGITSTFIRSEWPSVDMPLENEAFAVPKGNNAPQQVHITQGDYDGKAVIISWVTPDEPGSSIVQYGTLEGKYDFTAEGTITNYSFYKYKSGYIHQCLIEGLEFDSKYYYKLGSGDSSREFWFQTPPRINPDASYKFGIIGDLGQTYNSLSTLEHYMQSGAQAVLFVGDLSYADRYQYNDVGLRWDTWARFVERSTAYQPWLWCAGNHEIDYMPYMGEVTPFKSYIHRYPTPYLASSSSSPMWYAVRRASAHIIVLSSYSPFVKYTPQWVWLQKELKSVDRKKTPWLIVLMHVPLYNSNEAHFMEGESMRAVFEEWFVHHKVDVIFAGHVHAYERSYRISNIHWNVSSGDRYPTPDKSAPVYITVGDGGNQEGLAGRFRDPQPDYSAFREASYGHSTLEIKNRTHAIYHWNRNDDGKKVATDSFLLHNQYWARNPRRRKLKKHYLKAVVGWVASQ
;
A
#
# COMPACT_ATOMS: atom_id res chain seq x y z
N MET A 1 -37.57 58.52 -6.46
CA MET A 1 -36.94 59.27 -5.35
C MET A 1 -36.48 58.22 -4.36
N SER A 2 -35.18 57.87 -4.27
CA SER A 2 -34.14 58.59 -3.52
C SER A 2 -34.57 58.83 -2.06
N SER A 3 -33.85 58.36 -1.05
CA SER A 3 -32.38 58.44 -0.89
C SER A 3 -31.75 57.18 -0.24
N ALA A 4 -30.42 57.07 -0.35
CA ALA A 4 -29.64 56.02 0.27
C ALA A 4 -29.44 56.24 1.79
N GLU A 5 -29.34 55.16 2.55
CA GLU A 5 -28.55 55.12 3.78
C GLU A 5 -27.30 54.27 3.58
N ILE A 6 -26.17 54.81 4.03
CA ILE A 6 -24.83 54.31 3.77
C ILE A 6 -24.46 53.33 4.87
N SER A 7 -24.40 52.04 4.55
CA SER A 7 -23.80 51.05 5.46
C SER A 7 -22.29 51.31 5.56
N HIS A 8 -21.86 51.95 6.64
CA HIS A 8 -20.45 52.11 6.97
C HIS A 8 -19.81 50.73 7.23
N ARG A 9 -19.19 50.15 6.21
CA ARG A 9 -18.38 48.94 6.34
C ARG A 9 -17.10 49.24 7.11
N ILE A 10 -17.09 48.93 8.40
CA ILE A 10 -15.86 48.70 9.17
C ILE A 10 -15.92 47.25 9.68
N ASN A 11 -14.97 46.42 9.22
CA ASN A 11 -14.70 45.05 9.69
C ASN A 11 -15.81 43.99 9.58
N GLY A 12 -16.72 44.08 8.62
CA GLY A 12 -17.29 42.91 7.91
C GLY A 12 -18.14 41.88 8.68
N GLN A 13 -18.40 42.05 9.98
CA GLN A 13 -19.31 41.17 10.73
C GLN A 13 -20.77 41.57 10.53
N ILE A 14 -21.61 40.64 10.10
CA ILE A 14 -23.07 40.76 10.25
C ILE A 14 -23.45 40.10 11.57
N SER A 15 -23.38 40.85 12.66
CA SER A 15 -24.15 40.49 13.86
C SER A 15 -25.65 40.61 13.51
N PRO A 16 -26.50 39.66 13.93
CA PRO A 16 -27.95 39.85 13.80
C PRO A 16 -28.35 41.14 14.53
N SER A 17 -29.21 41.94 13.90
CA SER A 17 -29.67 43.20 14.49
C SER A 17 -30.37 42.93 15.82
N ASN A 18 -29.85 43.51 16.91
CA ASN A 18 -30.46 43.39 18.24
C ASN A 18 -31.94 43.81 18.17
N CYS A 19 -32.81 43.04 18.83
CA CYS A 19 -34.21 43.40 18.95
C CYS A 19 -34.34 44.78 19.64
N PRO A 20 -35.02 45.77 19.03
CA PRO A 20 -35.18 47.09 19.63
C PRO A 20 -35.91 47.00 20.96
N HIS A 21 -37.00 46.23 21.05
CA HIS A 21 -37.77 46.03 22.28
C HIS A 21 -36.93 45.46 23.44
N LEU A 22 -35.94 44.61 23.16
CA LEU A 22 -35.01 44.09 24.19
C LEU A 22 -34.01 45.17 24.65
N THR A 23 -33.60 46.04 23.73
CA THR A 23 -32.73 47.20 24.01
C THR A 23 -33.46 48.23 24.85
N ASP A 24 -34.73 48.52 24.52
CA ASP A 24 -35.60 49.41 25.28
C ASP A 24 -35.88 48.84 26.68
N PHE A 25 -36.24 47.55 26.78
CA PHE A 25 -36.40 46.85 28.06
C PHE A 25 -35.16 46.97 28.95
N ARG A 26 -33.95 46.78 28.41
CA ARG A 26 -32.68 47.02 29.13
C ARG A 26 -32.53 48.45 29.62
N SER A 27 -32.89 49.44 28.78
CA SER A 27 -32.75 50.86 29.15
C SER A 27 -33.64 51.24 30.34
N CYS A 28 -34.85 50.66 30.43
CA CYS A 28 -35.79 50.91 31.53
C CYS A 28 -35.48 50.13 32.82
N HIS A 29 -34.88 48.93 32.73
CA HIS A 29 -34.71 48.02 33.88
C HIS A 29 -33.28 47.96 34.46
N GLY A 30 -32.38 48.83 33.99
CA GLY A 30 -31.05 49.04 34.59
C GLY A 30 -30.00 47.99 34.25
N SER A 31 -28.88 47.98 35.00
CA SER A 31 -27.65 47.28 34.60
C SER A 31 -27.63 45.76 34.81
N LYS A 32 -28.62 45.19 35.52
CA LYS A 32 -28.75 43.73 35.78
C LYS A 32 -30.23 43.30 35.83
N PRO A 33 -31.00 43.46 34.75
CA PRO A 33 -32.46 43.33 34.79
C PRO A 33 -32.93 41.89 35.09
N PHE A 34 -32.10 40.88 34.82
CA PHE A 34 -32.45 39.47 34.99
C PHE A 34 -32.15 38.87 36.37
N ARG A 35 -31.67 39.68 37.33
CA ARG A 35 -31.22 39.17 38.64
C ARG A 35 -32.32 38.44 39.41
N ALA A 36 -33.57 38.92 39.31
CA ALA A 36 -34.73 38.30 39.97
C ALA A 36 -35.12 36.91 39.41
N LEU A 37 -34.65 36.54 38.21
CA LEU A 37 -34.91 35.21 37.62
C LEU A 37 -33.94 34.15 38.15
N GLN A 38 -32.81 34.53 38.73
CA GLN A 38 -31.82 33.60 39.28
C GLN A 38 -32.43 32.70 40.35
N ASP A 39 -33.27 33.26 41.22
CA ASP A 39 -33.93 32.55 42.30
C ASP A 39 -35.04 31.59 41.82
N CYS A 40 -35.50 31.71 40.57
CA CYS A 40 -36.54 30.87 39.96
C CYS A 40 -36.00 29.79 38.99
N LEU A 41 -34.70 29.72 38.74
CA LEU A 41 -34.11 28.74 37.84
C LEU A 41 -33.91 27.36 38.52
N ARG A 42 -34.36 26.29 37.86
CA ARG A 42 -34.31 24.90 38.39
C ARG A 42 -33.88 23.90 37.30
N ILE A 43 -33.06 22.91 37.68
CA ILE A 43 -32.44 21.94 36.75
C ILE A 43 -33.09 20.56 36.91
N LYS A 44 -33.54 19.94 35.80
CA LYS A 44 -34.13 18.58 35.81
C LYS A 44 -33.13 17.51 35.30
N PRO A 45 -32.88 16.44 36.07
CA PRO A 45 -32.25 15.21 35.58
C PRO A 45 -33.27 14.26 34.90
N PRO A 46 -32.85 13.40 33.95
CA PRO A 46 -31.56 13.39 33.27
C PRO A 46 -31.52 14.42 32.13
N GLY A 47 -30.33 15.00 31.86
CA GLY A 47 -30.11 15.91 30.73
C GLY A 47 -29.88 17.39 31.07
N GLY A 48 -29.99 17.81 32.34
CA GLY A 48 -29.47 19.10 32.81
C GLY A 48 -30.19 20.36 32.29
N ARG A 49 -31.41 20.20 31.75
CA ARG A 49 -32.21 21.32 31.23
C ARG A 49 -32.68 22.24 32.37
N ALA A 50 -32.54 23.55 32.16
CA ALA A 50 -32.98 24.58 33.09
C ALA A 50 -34.37 25.11 32.71
N SER A 51 -35.27 25.17 33.69
CA SER A 51 -36.64 25.70 33.59
C SER A 51 -36.89 26.76 34.68
N ILE A 52 -37.83 27.66 34.45
CA ILE A 52 -38.28 28.67 35.42
C ILE A 52 -39.44 28.09 36.24
N ARG A 53 -39.29 27.96 37.57
CA ARG A 53 -40.37 27.58 38.51
C ARG A 53 -40.19 28.30 39.85
N ARG A 54 -41.28 28.75 40.46
CA ARG A 54 -41.22 29.36 41.81
C ARG A 54 -41.04 28.24 42.85
N ASP A 55 -41.89 27.20 42.77
CA ASP A 55 -41.78 25.97 43.56
C ASP A 55 -41.40 24.76 42.67
N PRO A 56 -40.49 23.85 43.10
CA PRO A 56 -40.16 22.62 42.37
C PRO A 56 -41.34 21.71 41.98
N ALA A 57 -42.43 21.71 42.75
CA ALA A 57 -43.63 20.89 42.53
C ALA A 57 -44.73 21.64 41.75
N GLU A 58 -44.61 22.94 41.54
CA GLU A 58 -45.62 23.75 40.84
C GLU A 58 -45.68 23.41 39.35
N VAL A 59 -46.91 23.22 38.84
CA VAL A 59 -47.20 23.09 37.41
C VAL A 59 -47.67 24.47 36.91
N PRO A 60 -46.86 25.18 36.10
CA PRO A 60 -47.24 26.48 35.58
C PRO A 60 -48.49 26.36 34.70
N ARG A 61 -49.38 27.35 34.81
CA ARG A 61 -50.65 27.43 34.06
C ARG A 61 -50.76 28.79 33.38
N CYS A 62 -51.47 28.88 32.26
CA CYS A 62 -51.80 30.17 31.68
C CYS A 62 -52.80 30.92 32.58
N ALA A 63 -52.49 32.15 32.97
CA ALA A 63 -53.34 32.98 33.82
C ALA A 63 -54.68 33.38 33.16
N THR A 64 -54.75 33.38 31.82
CA THR A 64 -55.94 33.81 31.05
C THR A 64 -56.93 32.68 30.80
N CYS A 65 -56.47 31.47 30.47
CA CYS A 65 -57.34 30.32 30.19
C CYS A 65 -57.27 29.18 31.23
N GLY A 66 -56.38 29.24 32.22
CA GLY A 66 -56.24 28.23 33.27
C GLY A 66 -55.59 26.90 32.82
N ASP A 67 -55.32 26.76 31.53
CA ASP A 67 -54.87 25.51 30.92
C ASP A 67 -53.36 25.24 31.16
N CYS A 68 -53.04 23.96 31.31
CA CYS A 68 -51.68 23.41 31.43
C CYS A 68 -51.20 22.70 30.15
N SER A 69 -52.12 22.37 29.25
CA SER A 69 -51.89 21.47 28.11
C SER A 69 -51.46 22.19 26.82
N ALA A 70 -51.49 23.52 26.82
CA ALA A 70 -51.02 24.34 25.70
C ALA A 70 -49.52 24.13 25.45
N SER A 71 -49.13 24.10 24.17
CA SER A 71 -47.82 23.60 23.73
C SER A 71 -46.61 24.41 24.21
N ARG A 72 -46.76 25.71 24.54
CA ARG A 72 -45.70 26.55 25.15
C ARG A 72 -46.28 27.60 26.10
N LEU A 73 -45.58 27.83 27.22
CA LEU A 73 -45.89 28.85 28.24
C LEU A 73 -44.75 29.86 28.37
N TYR A 74 -45.09 31.14 28.51
CA TYR A 74 -44.17 32.26 28.60
C TYR A 74 -44.48 33.13 29.83
N ALA A 75 -43.46 33.46 30.62
CA ALA A 75 -43.55 34.36 31.76
C ALA A 75 -43.07 35.77 31.38
N CYS A 76 -43.94 36.79 31.44
CA CYS A 76 -43.58 38.18 31.17
C CYS A 76 -42.55 38.69 32.18
N LEU A 77 -41.49 39.37 31.72
CA LEU A 77 -40.42 39.82 32.63
C LEU A 77 -40.81 41.00 33.52
N ALA A 78 -41.68 41.89 33.06
CA ALA A 78 -42.08 43.06 33.82
C ALA A 78 -43.03 42.75 35.00
N CYS A 79 -43.82 41.67 34.94
CA CYS A 79 -44.86 41.36 35.93
C CYS A 79 -44.96 39.88 36.34
N ALA A 80 -44.12 38.99 35.80
CA ALA A 80 -44.11 37.55 36.05
C ALA A 80 -45.44 36.81 35.79
N LEU A 81 -46.34 37.38 34.97
CA LEU A 81 -47.57 36.73 34.50
C LEU A 81 -47.23 35.62 33.48
N VAL A 82 -47.83 34.44 33.63
CA VAL A 82 -47.63 33.30 32.72
C VAL A 82 -48.77 33.21 31.71
N SER A 83 -48.43 33.23 30.42
CA SER A 83 -49.36 33.21 29.29
C SER A 83 -48.99 32.13 28.27
N CYS A 84 -49.97 31.47 27.66
CA CYS A 84 -49.69 30.51 26.59
C CYS A 84 -49.50 31.17 25.22
N HIS A 85 -48.81 30.47 24.34
CA HIS A 85 -48.70 30.78 22.91
C HIS A 85 -49.30 29.63 22.10
N VAL A 86 -50.02 29.96 21.03
CA VAL A 86 -50.66 29.00 20.12
C VAL A 86 -50.42 29.50 18.70
N GLU A 87 -49.66 28.76 17.90
CA GLU A 87 -49.28 29.16 16.54
C GLU A 87 -50.48 29.32 15.58
N SER A 88 -51.61 28.68 15.90
CA SER A 88 -52.83 28.66 15.09
C SER A 88 -53.94 29.61 15.58
N GLY A 89 -53.68 30.51 16.54
CA GLY A 89 -54.70 31.36 17.15
C GLY A 89 -54.15 32.57 17.92
N SER A 90 -55.01 33.28 18.67
CA SER A 90 -54.57 34.47 19.43
C SER A 90 -53.70 34.09 20.64
N SER A 91 -52.39 34.20 20.48
CA SER A 91 -51.38 34.09 21.54
C SER A 91 -51.71 34.99 22.73
N HIS A 92 -52.01 34.41 23.91
CA HIS A 92 -52.25 35.17 25.14
C HIS A 92 -51.00 35.94 25.59
N ALA A 93 -49.79 35.45 25.29
CA ALA A 93 -48.54 36.17 25.54
C ALA A 93 -48.43 37.45 24.70
N THR A 94 -48.87 37.40 23.43
CA THR A 94 -48.89 38.55 22.52
C THR A 94 -50.00 39.53 22.89
N ALA A 95 -51.20 39.02 23.20
CA ALA A 95 -52.31 39.84 23.69
C ALA A 95 -51.94 40.59 24.99
N HIS A 96 -51.26 39.92 25.94
CA HIS A 96 -50.77 40.57 27.16
C HIS A 96 -49.80 41.72 26.86
N ALA A 97 -48.80 41.49 26.01
CA ALA A 97 -47.83 42.52 25.61
C ALA A 97 -48.50 43.70 24.91
N SER A 98 -49.54 43.47 24.10
CA SER A 98 -50.29 44.54 23.41
C SER A 98 -51.32 45.27 24.28
N SER A 99 -51.77 44.67 25.40
CA SER A 99 -52.77 45.26 26.30
C SER A 99 -52.19 46.09 27.45
N MET A 100 -50.88 46.00 27.68
CA MET A 100 -50.16 46.63 28.78
C MET A 100 -49.35 47.85 28.30
N PRO A 101 -48.89 48.72 29.22
CA PRO A 101 -47.95 49.80 28.86
C PRO A 101 -46.64 49.26 28.26
N PRO A 102 -45.90 50.07 27.49
CA PRO A 102 -44.61 49.67 26.93
C PRO A 102 -43.63 49.14 27.99
N GLY A 103 -42.95 48.04 27.68
CA GLY A 103 -42.02 47.32 28.57
C GLY A 103 -42.43 45.89 28.92
N HIS A 104 -43.61 45.42 28.47
CA HIS A 104 -44.13 44.06 28.66
C HIS A 104 -43.84 43.10 27.49
N GLU A 105 -43.06 43.53 26.49
CA GLU A 105 -42.83 42.81 25.24
C GLU A 105 -41.84 41.65 25.38
N ILE A 106 -41.07 41.59 26.46
CA ILE A 106 -40.06 40.55 26.71
C ILE A 106 -40.56 39.55 27.76
N ALA A 107 -40.55 38.27 27.38
CA ALA A 107 -40.96 37.14 28.22
C ALA A 107 -39.91 36.01 28.18
N VAL A 108 -40.03 35.05 29.09
CA VAL A 108 -39.17 33.84 29.15
C VAL A 108 -40.00 32.59 28.95
N ASP A 109 -39.59 31.70 28.04
CA ASP A 109 -40.13 30.34 27.89
C ASP A 109 -39.92 29.58 29.20
N VAL A 110 -41.01 29.15 29.83
CA VAL A 110 -41.01 28.65 31.22
C VAL A 110 -40.27 27.30 31.34
N ASP A 111 -40.40 26.42 30.34
CA ASP A 111 -39.75 25.10 30.38
C ASP A 111 -38.35 25.08 29.75
N ARG A 112 -38.03 26.06 28.91
CA ARG A 112 -36.70 26.18 28.27
C ARG A 112 -35.81 27.27 28.86
N ALA A 113 -36.31 28.18 29.69
CA ALA A 113 -35.59 29.37 30.14
C ALA A 113 -34.78 30.03 29.00
N GLU A 114 -35.50 30.38 27.93
CA GLU A 114 -35.03 31.11 26.74
C GLU A 114 -35.85 32.41 26.64
N LEU A 115 -35.24 33.53 26.22
CA LEU A 115 -35.96 34.80 26.05
C LEU A 115 -36.74 34.83 24.73
N PHE A 116 -37.90 35.48 24.78
CA PHE A 116 -38.82 35.63 23.66
C PHE A 116 -39.39 37.05 23.64
N CYS A 117 -39.43 37.66 22.46
CA CYS A 117 -40.06 38.95 22.28
C CYS A 117 -41.46 38.74 21.69
N CYS A 118 -42.49 39.02 22.48
CA CYS A 118 -43.90 38.91 22.09
C CYS A 118 -44.28 39.87 20.95
N ALA A 119 -43.58 41.00 20.81
CA ALA A 119 -43.80 41.97 19.73
C ALA A 119 -43.14 41.53 18.40
N CYS A 120 -41.92 41.00 18.44
CA CYS A 120 -41.27 40.41 17.26
C CYS A 120 -41.78 39.01 16.90
N CYS A 121 -42.49 38.35 17.82
CA CYS A 121 -42.89 36.94 17.75
C CYS A 121 -41.71 35.98 17.53
N ASP A 122 -40.52 36.32 18.04
CA ASP A 122 -39.28 35.56 17.84
C ASP A 122 -38.45 35.45 19.14
N GLN A 123 -37.57 34.45 19.18
CA GLN A 123 -36.60 34.29 20.26
C GLN A 123 -35.55 35.40 20.19
N VAL A 124 -35.20 35.96 21.34
CA VAL A 124 -34.20 37.04 21.45
C VAL A 124 -33.07 36.60 22.37
N TYR A 125 -31.87 37.09 22.11
CA TYR A 125 -30.67 36.67 22.84
C TYR A 125 -30.15 37.79 23.74
N ASP A 126 -29.82 37.43 24.98
CA ASP A 126 -29.26 38.36 25.94
C ASP A 126 -28.13 37.70 26.72
N ARG A 127 -26.92 38.23 26.53
CA ARG A 127 -25.69 37.70 27.13
C ARG A 127 -25.73 37.65 28.66
N ASP A 128 -26.37 38.62 29.30
CA ASP A 128 -26.35 38.74 30.77
C ASP A 128 -27.47 37.86 31.40
N PHE A 129 -28.57 37.61 30.66
CA PHE A 129 -29.54 36.54 31.00
C PHE A 129 -28.92 35.14 30.83
N ASP A 130 -28.30 34.85 29.68
CA ASP A 130 -27.68 33.55 29.42
C ASP A 130 -26.58 33.26 30.46
N ALA A 131 -25.74 34.24 30.79
CA ALA A 131 -24.76 34.13 31.87
C ALA A 131 -25.41 33.84 33.23
N ALA A 132 -26.56 34.44 33.55
CA ALA A 132 -27.30 34.16 34.77
C ALA A 132 -27.85 32.72 34.82
N VAL A 133 -28.32 32.19 33.69
CA VAL A 133 -28.81 30.81 33.57
C VAL A 133 -27.68 29.79 33.70
N VAL A 134 -26.53 30.04 33.05
CA VAL A 134 -25.33 29.21 33.17
C VAL A 134 -24.76 29.26 34.59
N LEU A 135 -24.75 30.43 35.24
CA LEU A 135 -24.37 30.56 36.64
C LEU A 135 -25.30 29.77 37.56
N ALA A 136 -26.63 29.75 37.34
CA ALA A 136 -27.55 28.91 38.12
C ALA A 136 -27.31 27.40 37.94
N GLN A 137 -26.98 26.96 36.71
CA GLN A 137 -26.53 25.59 36.41
C GLN A 137 -25.21 25.24 37.13
N THR A 138 -24.32 26.22 37.31
CA THR A 138 -22.95 26.03 37.86
C THR A 138 -22.82 26.34 39.36
N SER A 139 -23.75 27.10 39.95
CA SER A 139 -23.81 27.38 41.39
C SER A 139 -24.49 26.26 42.16
N SER A 140 -25.42 25.54 41.51
CA SER A 140 -25.86 24.18 41.88
C SER A 140 -24.70 23.15 41.90
N PHE A 141 -23.49 23.58 41.54
CA PHE A 141 -22.26 22.81 41.51
C PHE A 141 -21.21 23.26 42.54
N THR A 142 -21.38 24.40 43.23
CA THR A 142 -20.33 25.01 44.08
C THR A 142 -20.75 25.40 45.51
N THR A 143 -22.00 25.19 45.94
CA THR A 143 -22.47 25.50 47.31
C THR A 143 -21.90 24.61 48.43
N LEU A 144 -20.90 23.77 48.15
CA LEU A 144 -20.14 22.96 49.11
C LEU A 144 -18.65 22.92 48.73
N THR A 145 -17.97 24.08 48.83
CA THR A 145 -16.59 24.26 49.36
C THR A 145 -16.05 25.64 48.99
N SER A 146 -16.24 26.62 49.86
CA SER A 146 -15.47 27.86 49.84
C SER A 146 -14.22 27.70 50.70
N ASN A 147 -13.02 27.81 50.11
CA ASN A 147 -11.93 28.68 50.60
C ASN A 147 -10.61 28.56 49.81
N THR A 148 -9.83 29.63 49.91
CA THR A 148 -8.38 29.79 49.63
C THR A 148 -7.90 30.04 48.19
N ALA A 149 -7.64 31.35 47.97
CA ALA A 149 -6.40 31.95 47.46
C ALA A 149 -6.05 31.92 45.95
N VAL A 150 -6.16 33.12 45.38
CA VAL A 150 -5.60 33.63 44.13
C VAL A 150 -4.07 33.51 44.07
N ILE A 151 -3.52 33.21 42.88
CA ILE A 151 -2.20 33.70 42.46
C ILE A 151 -2.34 34.37 41.08
N ASP A 152 -1.82 35.59 40.98
CA ASP A 152 -1.83 36.47 39.80
C ASP A 152 -0.50 36.33 39.03
N LEU A 153 -0.55 36.26 37.69
CA LEU A 153 0.63 36.35 36.83
C LEU A 153 0.32 37.19 35.58
N LYS A 154 1.06 38.29 35.43
CA LYS A 154 0.84 39.35 34.44
C LYS A 154 1.23 38.95 33.00
N PRO A 155 0.67 39.62 31.98
CA PRO A 155 0.88 39.29 30.57
C PRO A 155 2.07 40.03 29.95
N GLU A 156 2.82 39.37 29.06
CA GLU A 156 3.73 40.04 28.12
C GLU A 156 3.63 39.51 26.67
N ASN A 157 3.12 40.40 25.81
CA ASN A 157 3.76 40.79 24.54
C ASN A 157 3.99 39.75 23.42
N LEU A 158 2.90 39.23 22.84
CA LEU A 158 2.92 38.69 21.47
C LEU A 158 2.79 39.80 20.41
N ARG A 159 3.90 40.21 19.80
CA ARG A 159 3.89 41.04 18.57
C ARG A 159 3.31 40.26 17.38
N LYS A 160 1.99 40.37 17.16
CA LYS A 160 1.27 39.84 15.99
C LYS A 160 1.84 40.44 14.68
N ARG A 161 2.40 39.62 13.77
CA ARG A 161 2.50 40.02 12.34
C ARG A 161 1.15 39.76 11.68
N ARG A 162 0.58 40.79 11.03
CA ARG A 162 -0.67 40.71 10.25
C ARG A 162 -0.60 39.55 9.25
N ARG A 163 -1.69 38.76 9.15
CA ARG A 163 -2.02 38.04 7.91
C ARG A 163 -2.35 39.10 6.85
N VAL A 164 -1.91 38.87 5.62
CA VAL A 164 -2.21 39.74 4.47
C VAL A 164 -3.47 39.20 3.80
N ASP A 165 -4.44 40.07 3.51
CA ASP A 165 -5.65 39.70 2.81
C ASP A 165 -5.34 39.15 1.41
N TYR A 166 -6.10 38.14 0.98
CA TYR A 166 -5.96 37.58 -0.35
C TYR A 166 -6.34 38.63 -1.40
N ARG A 167 -5.36 39.03 -2.21
CA ARG A 167 -5.58 39.70 -3.49
C ARG A 167 -5.27 38.71 -4.61
N PRO A 168 -6.07 38.65 -5.69
CA PRO A 168 -5.67 37.94 -6.90
C PRO A 168 -4.30 38.42 -7.35
N TRP A 169 -3.37 37.50 -7.60
CA TRP A 169 -2.06 37.87 -8.12
C TRP A 169 -2.21 38.28 -9.58
N SER A 170 -1.72 39.48 -9.88
CA SER A 170 -1.64 40.06 -11.21
C SER A 170 -0.15 40.29 -11.51
N PRO A 171 0.45 39.59 -12.50
CA PRO A 171 1.89 39.66 -12.74
C PRO A 171 2.32 41.07 -13.14
N ASP A 172 3.42 41.55 -12.57
CA ASP A 172 4.02 42.83 -12.97
C ASP A 172 4.64 42.77 -14.38
N MET A 173 5.02 43.92 -14.96
CA MET A 173 5.58 44.00 -16.32
C MET A 173 6.87 43.17 -16.51
N ARG A 174 7.61 42.89 -15.42
CA ARG A 174 8.84 42.08 -15.42
C ARG A 174 8.53 40.60 -15.27
N GLU A 175 7.57 40.25 -14.43
CA GLU A 175 7.00 38.90 -14.34
C GLU A 175 6.35 38.49 -15.67
N GLN A 176 5.57 39.37 -16.32
CA GLN A 176 5.00 39.13 -17.65
C GLN A 176 6.08 38.87 -18.72
N TYR A 177 7.19 39.62 -18.68
CA TYR A 177 8.33 39.40 -19.58
C TYR A 177 9.04 38.06 -19.31
N LEU A 178 9.23 37.69 -18.03
CA LEU A 178 9.82 36.40 -17.64
C LEU A 178 8.91 35.21 -17.99
N ILE A 179 7.60 35.35 -17.80
CA ILE A 179 6.59 34.35 -18.19
C ILE A 179 6.58 34.22 -19.72
N GLY A 180 6.60 35.33 -20.46
CA GLY A 180 6.62 35.32 -21.93
C GLY A 180 7.87 34.71 -22.56
N ASN A 181 9.05 34.84 -21.93
CA ASN A 181 10.29 34.24 -22.43
C ASN A 181 10.60 32.85 -21.85
N GLY A 182 9.99 32.45 -20.74
CA GLY A 182 10.35 31.23 -19.99
C GLY A 182 9.21 30.23 -19.79
N SER A 183 7.97 30.54 -20.17
CA SER A 183 6.79 29.69 -19.99
C SER A 183 6.04 29.48 -21.30
N ILE A 184 5.67 28.24 -21.61
CA ILE A 184 4.76 27.95 -22.73
C ILE A 184 3.32 28.17 -22.24
N PRO A 185 2.52 29.06 -22.86
CA PRO A 185 1.11 29.19 -22.52
C PRO A 185 0.35 27.87 -22.76
N LEU A 186 -0.47 27.44 -21.80
CA LEU A 186 -1.20 26.17 -21.84
C LEU A 186 -2.15 25.99 -23.05
N SER A 187 -2.41 27.05 -23.82
CA SER A 187 -3.19 27.04 -25.06
C SER A 187 -2.37 26.85 -26.35
N ALA A 188 -1.04 26.89 -26.29
CA ALA A 188 -0.18 26.97 -27.48
C ALA A 188 0.11 25.62 -28.16
N CYS A 189 -0.21 24.48 -27.53
CA CYS A 189 0.13 23.14 -28.04
C CYS A 189 -0.74 22.64 -29.22
N SER A 190 -1.58 23.50 -29.82
CA SER A 190 -2.49 23.12 -30.92
C SER A 190 -1.77 22.91 -32.27
N ASN A 191 -0.63 23.59 -32.51
CA ASN A 191 -0.01 23.68 -33.84
C ASN A 191 1.41 23.11 -33.92
N ASN A 192 1.58 21.78 -33.86
CA ASN A 192 2.51 21.08 -34.77
C ASN A 192 2.34 19.55 -34.82
N ARG A 193 1.67 19.08 -35.88
CA ARG A 193 1.83 17.80 -36.60
C ARG A 193 2.02 16.50 -35.79
N GLY A 194 0.92 15.75 -35.62
CA GLY A 194 0.93 14.29 -35.79
C GLY A 194 0.27 13.45 -34.68
N LYS A 195 -0.97 13.01 -34.91
CA LYS A 195 -1.79 12.12 -34.04
C LYS A 195 -2.09 12.67 -32.63
N CYS A 196 -3.09 13.54 -32.57
CA CYS A 196 -3.79 13.87 -31.32
C CYS A 196 -5.18 13.22 -31.34
N LEU A 197 -5.54 12.48 -30.29
CA LEU A 197 -6.88 11.92 -30.06
C LEU A 197 -7.44 12.24 -28.65
N ASP A 198 -6.63 12.83 -27.76
CA ASP A 198 -6.96 13.10 -26.35
C ASP A 198 -6.95 14.60 -26.04
N LEU A 199 -8.00 15.33 -26.48
CA LEU A 199 -8.15 16.75 -26.14
C LEU A 199 -8.91 17.01 -24.81
N ASP A 200 -9.51 15.98 -24.21
CA ASP A 200 -10.53 16.13 -23.15
C ASP A 200 -10.11 15.71 -21.73
N LEU A 201 -8.90 15.17 -21.49
CA LEU A 201 -8.52 14.69 -20.15
C LEU A 201 -7.98 15.80 -19.22
N PRO A 202 -8.46 15.93 -17.96
CA PRO A 202 -8.01 16.94 -17.00
C PRO A 202 -6.50 16.98 -16.73
N TRP A 203 -5.96 18.16 -16.41
CA TRP A 203 -4.55 18.35 -16.06
C TRP A 203 -4.19 17.75 -14.70
N GLY A 204 -2.96 17.22 -14.58
CA GLY A 204 -2.49 16.47 -13.42
C GLY A 204 -2.97 15.03 -13.36
N LEU A 205 -3.92 14.63 -14.22
CA LEU A 205 -4.37 13.24 -14.30
C LEU A 205 -3.28 12.39 -15.00
N ARG A 206 -2.44 11.74 -14.19
CA ARG A 206 -1.25 10.99 -14.59
C ARG A 206 -1.12 9.72 -13.74
N GLY A 207 -0.90 8.56 -14.38
CA GLY A 207 -0.73 7.29 -13.67
C GLY A 207 0.53 7.28 -12.80
N LEU A 208 0.55 6.47 -11.74
CA LEU A 208 1.74 6.23 -10.91
C LEU A 208 2.18 4.78 -11.09
N ASN A 209 3.41 4.54 -11.52
CA ASN A 209 3.91 3.19 -11.68
C ASN A 209 3.95 2.47 -10.33
N ASN A 210 3.47 1.22 -10.30
CA ASN A 210 3.66 0.34 -9.16
C ASN A 210 5.13 -0.11 -9.15
N LEU A 211 5.79 0.02 -7.99
CA LEU A 211 7.21 -0.28 -7.81
C LEU A 211 7.41 -1.60 -7.03
N GLY A 212 6.45 -2.52 -7.16
CA GLY A 212 6.38 -3.80 -6.45
C GLY A 212 4.98 -3.98 -5.85
N ASN A 213 4.86 -3.71 -4.55
CA ASN A 213 3.59 -3.72 -3.81
C ASN A 213 3.06 -2.32 -3.49
N THR A 214 3.48 -1.27 -4.21
CA THR A 214 3.22 0.13 -3.84
C THR A 214 1.82 0.64 -4.21
N CYS A 215 0.84 -0.24 -4.44
CA CYS A 215 -0.54 0.15 -4.73
C CYS A 215 -1.18 0.93 -3.57
N PHE A 216 -0.90 0.52 -2.32
CA PHE A 216 -1.32 1.27 -1.12
C PHE A 216 -0.79 2.71 -1.18
N MET A 217 0.49 2.87 -1.53
CA MET A 217 1.15 4.16 -1.66
C MET A 217 0.54 4.97 -2.81
N ASN A 218 0.46 4.38 -4.00
CA ASN A 218 -0.04 5.05 -5.20
C ASN A 218 -1.48 5.52 -5.02
N SER A 219 -2.33 4.72 -4.36
CA SER A 219 -3.72 5.07 -4.09
C SER A 219 -3.85 6.35 -3.25
N VAL A 220 -3.06 6.48 -2.19
CA VAL A 220 -3.02 7.66 -1.32
C VAL A 220 -2.34 8.84 -1.99
N LEU A 221 -1.24 8.61 -2.73
CA LEU A 221 -0.54 9.66 -3.47
C LEU A 221 -1.44 10.27 -4.57
N GLN A 222 -2.26 9.48 -5.26
CA GLN A 222 -3.27 10.00 -6.18
C GLN A 222 -4.28 10.92 -5.48
N ALA A 223 -4.75 10.56 -4.28
CA ALA A 223 -5.61 11.44 -3.50
C ALA A 223 -4.89 12.74 -3.08
N PHE A 224 -3.59 12.67 -2.73
CA PHE A 224 -2.80 13.84 -2.33
C PHE A 224 -2.50 14.79 -3.50
N LEU A 225 -2.09 14.24 -4.65
CA LEU A 225 -1.81 15.00 -5.88
C LEU A 225 -3.03 15.80 -6.36
N HIS A 226 -4.23 15.28 -6.12
CA HIS A 226 -5.49 15.93 -6.49
C HIS A 226 -6.19 16.67 -5.33
N THR A 227 -5.60 16.70 -4.13
CA THR A 227 -6.09 17.49 -2.99
C THR A 227 -5.85 18.99 -3.25
N PRO A 228 -6.89 19.84 -3.44
CA PRO A 228 -6.68 21.21 -3.94
C PRO A 228 -5.79 22.09 -3.03
N PRO A 229 -5.91 22.07 -1.69
CA PRO A 229 -5.00 22.83 -0.82
C PRO A 229 -3.53 22.39 -0.90
N LEU A 230 -3.23 21.09 -1.05
CA LEU A 230 -1.87 20.58 -1.21
C LEU A 230 -1.31 20.98 -2.58
N ARG A 231 -2.05 20.70 -3.65
CA ARG A 231 -1.71 21.07 -5.02
C ARG A 231 -1.35 22.54 -5.14
N ASN A 232 -2.22 23.41 -4.61
CA ASN A 232 -2.00 24.85 -4.67
C ASN A 232 -0.80 25.29 -3.81
N TYR A 233 -0.45 24.57 -2.73
CA TYR A 233 0.72 24.86 -1.90
C TYR A 233 2.03 24.55 -2.64
N PHE A 234 2.19 23.34 -3.18
CA PHE A 234 3.41 22.93 -3.88
C PHE A 234 3.58 23.66 -5.22
N LEU A 235 2.55 23.72 -6.07
CA LEU A 235 2.62 24.43 -7.37
C LEU A 235 2.79 25.96 -7.24
N SER A 236 2.66 26.54 -6.04
CA SER A 236 2.98 27.95 -5.77
C SER A 236 4.38 28.14 -5.15
N ASP A 237 5.28 27.16 -5.29
CA ASP A 237 6.66 27.15 -4.76
C ASP A 237 6.75 27.48 -3.24
N ARG A 238 5.72 27.10 -2.47
CA ARG A 238 5.70 27.35 -1.01
C ARG A 238 6.66 26.42 -0.25
N HIS A 239 7.21 25.40 -0.91
CA HIS A 239 8.22 24.49 -0.39
C HIS A 239 9.47 24.42 -1.30
N ASN A 240 10.04 25.59 -1.61
CA ASN A 240 11.19 25.69 -2.50
C ASN A 240 12.40 24.80 -2.09
N TRP A 241 12.79 23.90 -2.99
CA TRP A 241 13.91 22.95 -2.84
C TRP A 241 15.24 23.63 -2.47
N PHE A 242 15.63 24.70 -3.15
CA PHE A 242 16.90 25.39 -2.92
C PHE A 242 16.97 25.98 -1.50
N HIS A 243 15.88 26.61 -1.05
CA HIS A 243 15.79 27.14 0.31
C HIS A 243 15.74 26.04 1.38
N CYS A 244 15.20 24.86 1.07
CA CYS A 244 15.25 23.71 1.96
C CYS A 244 16.67 23.15 2.11
N GLN A 245 17.39 22.95 0.98
CA GLN A 245 18.75 22.43 1.00
C GLN A 245 19.75 23.36 1.70
N GLN A 246 19.67 24.68 1.48
CA GLN A 246 20.60 25.63 2.10
C GLN A 246 20.51 25.64 3.63
N LYS A 247 19.30 25.56 4.20
CA LYS A 247 19.10 25.58 5.66
C LYS A 247 19.71 24.36 6.37
N ASN A 248 19.70 23.20 5.73
CA ASN A 248 20.27 21.98 6.30
C ASN A 248 21.82 21.98 6.24
N GLY A 249 22.44 22.95 5.57
CA GLY A 249 23.90 23.13 5.56
C GLY A 249 24.47 23.91 6.75
N SER A 250 23.62 24.49 7.62
CA SER A 250 24.05 25.44 8.67
C SER A 250 23.85 24.96 10.11
N SER A 251 23.24 23.79 10.35
CA SER A 251 22.82 23.35 11.69
C SER A 251 23.85 22.47 12.42
N ASN A 252 25.15 22.74 12.28
CA ASN A 252 26.19 21.97 12.98
C ASN A 252 27.44 22.80 13.38
N HIS A 253 27.23 24.02 13.88
CA HIS A 253 28.22 24.78 14.62
C HIS A 253 27.75 25.01 16.07
N ASN A 254 27.89 23.99 16.91
CA ASN A 254 28.14 24.25 18.33
C ASN A 254 29.61 24.67 18.44
N ILE A 255 29.83 25.94 18.78
CA ILE A 255 31.16 26.46 19.11
C ILE A 255 31.43 26.04 20.56
N ASP A 256 32.15 24.93 20.73
CA ASP A 256 32.85 24.68 22.00
C ASP A 256 34.24 25.33 21.94
N SER A 257 34.54 26.12 22.97
CA SER A 257 35.76 26.90 23.09
C SER A 257 36.96 26.01 23.44
N GLY A 258 37.58 25.40 22.43
CA GLY A 258 38.78 24.58 22.61
C GLY A 258 39.55 24.39 21.30
N GLY A 259 40.57 25.22 21.08
CA GLY A 259 41.25 25.27 19.78
C GLY A 259 42.05 24.01 19.42
N LYS A 260 41.76 23.45 18.23
CA LYS A 260 42.74 22.74 17.37
C LYS A 260 42.18 22.63 15.95
N ILE A 261 42.87 23.26 14.99
CA ILE A 261 42.55 23.15 13.57
C ILE A 261 43.27 21.90 13.04
N ASN A 262 42.54 20.80 12.86
CA ASN A 262 43.02 19.66 12.08
C ASN A 262 42.55 19.82 10.63
N VAL A 263 43.45 20.26 9.75
CA VAL A 263 43.22 20.20 8.30
C VAL A 263 43.42 18.74 7.86
N GLY A 264 42.33 17.98 7.82
CA GLY A 264 42.28 16.64 7.24
C GLY A 264 41.49 16.65 5.94
N GLU A 265 42.17 16.60 4.80
CA GLU A 265 41.53 16.45 3.50
C GLU A 265 40.74 15.14 3.45
N SER A 266 39.42 15.24 3.33
CA SER A 266 38.54 14.10 3.08
C SER A 266 37.57 14.46 1.96
N ASN A 267 37.86 13.97 0.76
CA ASN A 267 36.94 13.98 -0.37
C ASN A 267 35.81 12.96 -0.14
N GLY A 268 34.93 13.28 0.80
CA GLY A 268 33.64 12.61 1.00
C GLY A 268 32.51 13.49 0.48
N SER A 269 31.76 13.00 -0.50
CA SER A 269 30.56 13.67 -1.01
C SER A 269 29.55 13.87 0.12
N ARG A 270 29.32 15.12 0.53
CA ARG A 270 28.33 15.48 1.56
C ARG A 270 26.95 14.95 1.14
N ALA A 271 26.42 13.98 1.87
CA ALA A 271 25.09 13.45 1.64
C ALA A 271 24.05 14.57 1.81
N ALA A 272 23.32 14.88 0.73
CA ALA A 272 22.26 15.86 0.78
C ALA A 272 21.12 15.33 1.68
N SER A 273 20.75 16.12 2.69
CA SER A 273 19.66 15.79 3.61
C SER A 273 18.35 15.51 2.88
N ILE A 274 17.84 14.29 3.00
CA ILE A 274 16.59 13.82 2.39
C ILE A 274 15.39 14.57 2.98
N CYS A 275 14.34 14.87 2.20
CA CYS A 275 13.15 15.59 2.69
C CYS A 275 11.88 15.18 1.92
N LEU A 276 10.89 14.60 2.61
CA LEU A 276 9.65 14.14 1.99
C LEU A 276 8.84 15.25 1.28
N ALA A 277 8.75 16.43 1.89
CA ALA A 277 8.03 17.55 1.28
C ALA A 277 8.71 18.07 0.00
N CYS A 278 10.04 17.94 -0.11
CA CYS A 278 10.77 18.23 -1.34
C CYS A 278 10.49 17.20 -2.46
N ASP A 279 10.32 15.93 -2.09
CA ASP A 279 10.01 14.90 -3.05
C ASP A 279 8.55 14.98 -3.50
N MET A 280 7.62 15.37 -2.61
CA MET A 280 6.27 15.77 -3.00
C MET A 280 6.28 16.95 -3.98
N ASP A 281 7.06 17.99 -3.73
CA ASP A 281 7.16 19.17 -4.62
C ASP A 281 7.62 18.77 -6.04
N ALA A 282 8.64 17.91 -6.13
CA ALA A 282 9.09 17.32 -7.38
C ALA A 282 8.01 16.44 -8.05
N MET A 283 7.22 15.70 -7.28
CA MET A 283 6.09 14.92 -7.79
C MET A 283 4.97 15.81 -8.35
N PHE A 284 4.55 16.86 -7.62
CA PHE A 284 3.56 17.81 -8.11
C PHE A 284 4.03 18.47 -9.40
N SER A 285 5.28 18.91 -9.46
CA SER A 285 5.89 19.48 -10.67
C SER A 285 5.86 18.51 -11.85
N ALA A 286 6.23 17.24 -11.64
CA ALA A 286 6.22 16.22 -12.68
C ALA A 286 4.79 15.84 -13.15
N VAL A 287 3.85 15.71 -12.22
CA VAL A 287 2.46 15.32 -12.50
C VAL A 287 1.70 16.41 -13.24
N TYR A 288 1.95 17.68 -12.92
CA TYR A 288 1.32 18.84 -13.57
C TYR A 288 2.12 19.42 -14.75
N SER A 289 3.24 18.79 -15.14
CA SER A 289 4.07 19.21 -16.29
C SER A 289 3.40 19.09 -17.67
N GLY A 290 2.27 18.37 -17.76
CA GLY A 290 1.58 18.06 -19.02
C GLY A 290 1.97 16.71 -19.63
N ASP A 291 3.06 16.11 -19.19
CA ASP A 291 3.44 14.74 -19.56
C ASP A 291 2.44 13.73 -18.97
N ARG A 292 1.89 12.88 -19.84
CA ARG A 292 0.86 11.88 -19.54
C ARG A 292 1.41 10.46 -19.32
N THR A 293 2.71 10.24 -19.55
CA THR A 293 3.32 8.92 -19.30
C THR A 293 3.26 8.59 -17.80
N PRO A 294 3.04 7.34 -17.37
CA PRO A 294 3.01 7.01 -15.94
C PRO A 294 4.30 7.44 -15.20
N TYR A 295 4.15 8.14 -14.07
CA TYR A 295 5.26 8.64 -13.27
C TYR A 295 5.75 7.59 -12.27
N SER A 296 7.06 7.47 -12.05
CA SER A 296 7.63 6.55 -11.07
C SER A 296 8.04 7.29 -9.78
N PRO A 297 7.29 7.19 -8.67
CA PRO A 297 7.59 7.84 -7.39
C PRO A 297 8.77 7.21 -6.61
N ALA A 298 9.77 6.64 -7.29
CA ALA A 298 10.85 5.89 -6.67
C ALA A 298 11.72 6.73 -5.72
N LYS A 299 11.95 8.01 -6.04
CA LYS A 299 12.67 8.95 -5.16
C LYS A 299 11.87 9.21 -3.87
N PHE A 300 10.55 9.39 -3.99
CA PHE A 300 9.66 9.58 -2.84
C PHE A 300 9.59 8.30 -1.97
N LEU A 301 9.46 7.12 -2.59
CA LEU A 301 9.47 5.83 -1.89
C LEU A 301 10.73 5.63 -1.05
N TYR A 302 11.91 5.86 -1.65
CA TYR A 302 13.18 5.79 -0.94
C TYR A 302 13.23 6.77 0.24
N SER A 303 12.81 8.02 0.03
CA SER A 303 12.75 9.03 1.09
C SER A 303 11.77 8.67 2.21
N TRP A 304 10.64 8.03 1.89
CA TRP A 304 9.65 7.57 2.87
C TRP A 304 10.19 6.40 3.69
N TRP A 305 10.85 5.42 3.07
CA TRP A 305 11.52 4.33 3.79
C TRP A 305 12.59 4.81 4.78
N GLN A 306 13.30 5.90 4.48
CA GLN A 306 14.25 6.52 5.42
C GLN A 306 13.56 7.22 6.61
N HIS A 307 12.29 7.58 6.49
CA HIS A 307 11.49 8.22 7.53
C HIS A 307 10.66 7.22 8.35
N ALA A 308 10.12 6.19 7.71
CA ALA A 308 9.30 5.14 8.31
C ALA A 308 9.99 3.77 8.16
N ALA A 309 11.18 3.62 8.76
CA ALA A 309 12.03 2.43 8.63
C ALA A 309 11.37 1.12 9.11
N ASN A 310 10.36 1.21 9.98
CA ASN A 310 9.53 0.08 10.41
C ASN A 310 8.51 -0.38 9.35
N LEU A 311 8.16 0.48 8.40
CA LEU A 311 7.28 0.19 7.25
C LEU A 311 8.10 0.04 5.95
N ALA A 312 9.44 0.03 6.05
CA ALA A 312 10.36 -0.05 4.93
C ALA A 312 10.57 -1.48 4.44
N SER A 313 9.50 -2.07 3.92
CA SER A 313 9.51 -3.39 3.27
C SER A 313 8.95 -3.33 1.85
N TYR A 314 9.17 -4.41 1.09
CA TYR A 314 8.49 -4.66 -0.18
C TYR A 314 7.14 -5.37 0.01
N GLU A 315 6.68 -5.56 1.24
CA GLU A 315 5.39 -6.19 1.56
C GLU A 315 4.22 -5.23 1.28
N GLN A 316 3.01 -5.77 1.23
CA GLN A 316 1.81 -4.95 1.17
C GLN A 316 1.54 -4.29 2.52
N GLN A 317 1.42 -2.96 2.53
CA GLN A 317 1.11 -2.17 3.71
C GLN A 317 -0.31 -1.64 3.66
N ASP A 318 -0.84 -1.24 4.82
CA ASP A 318 -2.15 -0.60 4.88
C ASP A 318 -2.12 0.84 4.34
N ALA A 319 -3.14 1.21 3.56
CA ALA A 319 -3.23 2.54 2.96
C ALA A 319 -3.54 3.65 3.99
N HIS A 320 -4.23 3.35 5.09
CA HIS A 320 -4.51 4.34 6.16
C HIS A 320 -3.27 4.56 7.05
N GLU A 321 -2.53 3.49 7.38
CA GLU A 321 -1.23 3.60 8.06
C GLU A 321 -0.21 4.38 7.23
N PHE A 322 -0.11 4.09 5.92
CA PHE A 322 0.73 4.85 5.00
C PHE A 322 0.34 6.34 4.97
N PHE A 323 -0.96 6.65 4.86
CA PHE A 323 -1.49 8.01 4.90
C PHE A 323 -1.05 8.77 6.16
N ILE A 324 -1.16 8.17 7.35
CA ILE A 324 -0.71 8.78 8.61
C ILE A 324 0.80 9.02 8.57
N SER A 325 1.59 8.00 8.18
CA SER A 325 3.06 8.08 8.19
C SER A 325 3.63 9.20 7.31
N ILE A 326 2.98 9.54 6.18
CA ILE A 326 3.40 10.68 5.34
C ILE A 326 3.13 12.01 6.06
N LEU A 327 1.95 12.16 6.68
CA LEU A 327 1.59 13.42 7.36
C LEU A 327 2.55 13.70 8.52
N ASP A 328 2.92 12.66 9.27
CA ASP A 328 3.94 12.74 10.33
C ASP A 328 5.33 13.07 9.77
N GLY A 329 5.76 12.41 8.68
CA GLY A 329 7.04 12.69 8.01
C GLY A 329 7.14 14.12 7.45
N ILE A 330 6.03 14.70 6.99
CA ILE A 330 5.94 16.12 6.58
C ILE A 330 5.98 17.04 7.81
N HIS A 331 5.37 16.65 8.94
CA HIS A 331 5.34 17.43 10.16
C HIS A 331 6.71 17.52 10.86
N GLU A 332 7.40 16.38 11.03
CA GLU A 332 8.64 16.27 11.80
C GLU A 332 9.79 17.16 11.24
N LYS A 333 9.86 17.29 9.91
CA LYS A 333 10.82 18.16 9.20
C LYS A 333 10.51 19.65 9.35
N VAL A 334 9.25 20.02 9.58
CA VAL A 334 8.81 21.42 9.68
C VAL A 334 8.95 21.96 11.10
N ASP A 335 8.73 21.15 12.13
CA ASP A 335 8.91 21.60 13.52
C ASP A 335 10.39 21.82 13.89
N LYS A 336 11.33 21.07 13.29
CA LYS A 336 12.78 21.36 13.39
C LYS A 336 13.18 22.74 12.83
N ASN A 337 12.29 23.42 12.09
CA ASN A 337 12.47 24.80 11.62
C ASN A 337 11.81 25.88 12.52
N ARG A 338 11.12 25.50 13.61
CA ARG A 338 10.48 26.43 14.56
C ARG A 338 10.64 25.93 15.99
N SER A 339 11.61 26.47 16.71
CA SER A 339 11.80 26.24 18.14
C SER A 339 10.62 26.76 18.98
N LYS A 340 9.61 25.90 19.16
CA LYS A 340 8.56 26.01 20.18
C LYS A 340 8.25 24.63 20.78
N PRO A 341 7.98 24.54 22.10
CA PRO A 341 7.69 23.26 22.76
C PRO A 341 6.32 22.68 22.34
N HIS A 342 6.24 21.35 22.44
CA HIS A 342 5.21 20.47 21.89
C HIS A 342 3.75 20.79 22.28
N ASN A 343 3.51 21.54 23.37
CA ASN A 343 2.17 21.75 23.95
C ASN A 343 1.41 22.99 23.44
N GLN A 344 1.89 23.73 22.44
CA GLN A 344 1.19 24.93 21.90
C GLN A 344 1.21 25.03 20.37
N CYS A 345 0.82 23.94 19.69
CA CYS A 345 0.67 23.95 18.24
C CYS A 345 -0.80 24.05 17.80
N ASN A 346 -1.33 25.27 17.71
CA ASN A 346 -2.74 25.55 17.38
C ASN A 346 -3.04 25.41 15.87
N GLY A 347 -2.71 24.25 15.28
CA GLY A 347 -3.08 23.86 13.90
C GLY A 347 -2.43 24.63 12.75
N ASP A 348 -1.32 25.35 12.98
CA ASP A 348 -0.68 26.25 11.99
C ASP A 348 0.85 25.99 11.83
N CYS A 349 1.36 24.79 12.19
CA CYS A 349 2.79 24.40 12.04
C CYS A 349 3.20 24.08 10.61
N CYS A 350 2.53 23.11 9.98
CA CYS A 350 2.92 22.53 8.70
C CYS A 350 1.71 22.41 7.74
N ILE A 351 1.96 22.19 6.46
CA ILE A 351 0.88 22.08 5.45
C ILE A 351 -0.06 20.89 5.74
N ALA A 352 0.47 19.75 6.19
CA ALA A 352 -0.31 18.58 6.57
C ALA A 352 -1.41 18.92 7.60
N HIS A 353 -1.03 19.51 8.74
CA HIS A 353 -1.98 19.94 9.76
C HIS A 353 -2.93 21.03 9.28
N ARG A 354 -2.48 21.98 8.45
CA ARG A 354 -3.36 23.05 7.93
C ARG A 354 -4.44 22.54 6.97
N VAL A 355 -4.26 21.36 6.37
CA VAL A 355 -5.23 20.75 5.44
C VAL A 355 -6.11 19.72 6.12
N PHE A 356 -5.52 18.79 6.89
CA PHE A 356 -6.22 17.62 7.45
C PHE A 356 -6.53 17.72 8.96
N SER A 357 -5.96 18.68 9.71
CA SER A 357 -6.18 18.72 11.17
C SER A 357 -7.55 19.28 11.55
N GLY A 358 -8.39 18.39 12.08
CA GLY A 358 -9.57 18.72 12.86
C GLY A 358 -9.31 18.64 14.37
N ILE A 359 -10.31 19.02 15.16
CA ILE A 359 -10.34 18.82 16.62
C ILE A 359 -11.64 18.12 16.97
N LEU A 360 -11.53 16.96 17.62
CA LEU A 360 -12.64 16.28 18.26
C LEU A 360 -12.82 16.79 19.69
N ARG A 361 -14.05 16.75 20.17
CA ARG A 361 -14.43 17.02 21.55
C ARG A 361 -15.09 15.77 22.14
N SER A 362 -14.47 15.23 23.18
CA SER A 362 -14.93 14.09 23.95
C SER A 362 -15.54 14.59 25.27
N ASP A 363 -16.86 14.46 25.40
CA ASP A 363 -17.61 14.74 26.64
C ASP A 363 -17.83 13.44 27.42
N VAL A 364 -17.46 13.38 28.70
CA VAL A 364 -17.78 12.28 29.63
C VAL A 364 -18.65 12.80 30.77
N MET A 365 -19.94 12.48 30.73
CA MET A 365 -20.96 12.93 31.67
C MET A 365 -21.29 11.86 32.72
N CYS A 366 -21.09 12.18 34.00
CA CYS A 366 -21.50 11.34 35.12
C CYS A 366 -23.04 11.29 35.21
N MET A 367 -23.63 10.09 35.13
CA MET A 367 -25.09 9.95 35.14
C MET A 367 -25.75 10.25 36.49
N VAL A 368 -24.97 10.25 37.59
CA VAL A 368 -25.48 10.50 38.94
C VAL A 368 -25.57 12.00 39.27
N CYS A 369 -24.57 12.80 38.87
CA CYS A 369 -24.48 14.22 39.26
C CYS A 369 -24.45 15.22 38.08
N GLY A 370 -24.47 14.73 36.84
CA GLY A 370 -24.42 15.56 35.62
C GLY A 370 -23.07 16.21 35.31
N PHE A 371 -22.02 15.99 36.12
CA PHE A 371 -20.70 16.55 35.87
C PHE A 371 -20.15 16.04 34.55
N THR A 372 -19.74 16.94 33.66
CA THR A 372 -19.19 16.60 32.35
C THR A 372 -17.72 16.99 32.29
N SER A 373 -16.84 16.00 32.20
CA SER A 373 -15.43 16.20 31.85
C SER A 373 -15.33 16.36 30.34
N THR A 374 -14.67 17.42 29.86
CA THR A 374 -14.48 17.69 28.43
C THR A 374 -13.00 17.54 28.08
N THR A 375 -12.71 16.85 26.98
CA THR A 375 -11.37 16.63 26.43
C THR A 375 -11.36 16.99 24.95
N TYR A 376 -10.24 17.52 24.45
CA TYR A 376 -10.08 17.98 23.08
C TYR A 376 -8.93 17.22 22.41
N ASP A 377 -9.26 16.43 21.39
CA ASP A 377 -8.34 15.49 20.76
C ASP A 377 -8.09 15.94 19.31
N PRO A 378 -6.86 16.33 18.93
CA PRO A 378 -6.51 16.59 17.53
C PRO A 378 -6.69 15.32 16.67
N CYS A 379 -7.19 15.48 15.44
CA CYS A 379 -7.37 14.37 14.52
C CYS A 379 -6.94 14.74 13.09
N VAL A 380 -6.43 13.77 12.32
CA VAL A 380 -6.16 13.90 10.86
C VAL A 380 -7.07 13.01 9.99
N ASP A 381 -7.72 12.02 10.60
CA ASP A 381 -8.81 11.23 10.04
C ASP A 381 -9.92 10.99 11.08
N ILE A 382 -11.05 10.46 10.61
CA ILE A 382 -12.09 9.89 11.46
C ILE A 382 -12.35 8.45 11.02
N SER A 383 -11.92 7.49 11.85
CA SER A 383 -12.05 6.06 11.59
C SER A 383 -13.39 5.48 12.09
N LEU A 384 -14.29 5.14 11.17
CA LEU A 384 -15.70 4.77 11.40
C LEU A 384 -15.95 3.25 11.40
N GLY A 385 -16.80 2.77 12.30
CA GLY A 385 -17.18 1.35 12.41
C GLY A 385 -18.46 0.98 11.66
N LEU A 386 -18.47 -0.20 11.04
CA LEU A 386 -19.67 -0.79 10.43
C LEU A 386 -20.57 -1.47 11.50
N GLU A 387 -21.87 -1.57 11.23
CA GLU A 387 -22.80 -2.33 12.09
C GLU A 387 -22.62 -3.85 11.93
N PRO A 388 -22.69 -4.67 12.98
CA PRO A 388 -22.75 -6.12 12.83
C PRO A 388 -24.10 -6.58 12.26
N SER A 389 -24.11 -7.62 11.42
CA SER A 389 -25.35 -8.19 10.88
C SER A 389 -26.21 -8.82 11.98
N GLN A 390 -27.51 -8.50 12.03
CA GLN A 390 -28.47 -9.21 12.87
C GLN A 390 -28.62 -10.67 12.38
N GLY A 391 -27.79 -11.57 12.92
CA GLY A 391 -27.68 -12.94 12.42
C GLY A 391 -27.06 -13.96 13.38
N SER A 392 -26.95 -13.67 14.69
CA SER A 392 -26.54 -14.66 15.69
C SER A 392 -26.86 -14.28 17.15
N ALA A 393 -27.96 -13.56 17.41
CA ALA A 393 -28.41 -13.31 18.78
C ALA A 393 -29.09 -14.57 19.34
N LYS A 394 -28.32 -15.43 20.02
CA LYS A 394 -28.87 -16.60 20.71
C LYS A 394 -29.86 -16.16 21.80
N LEU A 395 -31.00 -16.82 21.78
CA LEU A 395 -32.06 -16.84 22.78
C LEU A 395 -31.54 -16.74 24.24
N LEU A 396 -31.76 -15.61 24.91
CA LEU A 396 -31.82 -15.53 26.36
C LEU A 396 -33.02 -14.70 26.78
N SER A 397 -34.06 -15.40 27.23
CA SER A 397 -35.28 -14.85 27.80
C SER A 397 -35.05 -14.46 29.25
N VAL A 398 -35.28 -13.18 29.59
CA VAL A 398 -35.72 -12.77 30.93
C VAL A 398 -36.94 -11.87 30.77
N LYS A 399 -37.96 -12.13 31.58
CA LYS A 399 -39.32 -11.59 31.42
C LYS A 399 -39.43 -10.11 31.80
N ALA A 400 -40.40 -9.45 31.18
CA ALA A 400 -40.76 -8.06 31.38
C ALA A 400 -41.49 -7.80 32.73
N PHE A 401 -41.63 -6.52 33.07
CA PHE A 401 -42.83 -5.99 33.72
C PHE A 401 -43.12 -4.55 33.22
N ASN A 402 -44.25 -4.39 32.51
CA ASN A 402 -45.23 -3.28 32.46
C ASN A 402 -44.74 -1.80 32.37
N SER A 403 -45.38 -0.82 31.70
CA SER A 403 -46.58 -0.67 30.82
C SER A 403 -46.62 0.83 30.38
N LEU A 404 -47.38 1.37 29.41
CA LEU A 404 -48.28 0.91 28.33
C LEU A 404 -48.51 2.10 27.33
N ASN A 405 -49.17 1.86 26.18
CA ASN A 405 -49.79 2.82 25.23
C ASN A 405 -48.85 3.81 24.48
N SER A 406 -48.68 3.77 23.15
CA SER A 406 -49.65 3.95 22.02
C SER A 406 -50.15 5.41 21.89
N GLU A 407 -50.26 6.02 20.70
CA GLU A 407 -50.23 5.52 19.30
C GLU A 407 -49.93 6.67 18.29
N ALA A 408 -49.70 6.32 17.02
CA ALA A 408 -49.56 7.16 15.80
C ALA A 408 -48.18 7.83 15.53
N ASP A 409 -47.62 7.83 14.31
CA ASP A 409 -48.08 7.36 12.99
C ASP A 409 -47.04 6.48 12.28
N CYS A 410 -47.49 5.43 11.57
CA CYS A 410 -46.66 4.67 10.64
C CYS A 410 -47.42 4.28 9.37
N MET A 411 -47.28 5.09 8.31
CA MET A 411 -47.67 4.76 6.94
C MET A 411 -46.56 5.18 5.98
N ASN A 412 -46.30 4.34 4.97
CA ASN A 412 -45.25 4.46 3.92
C ASN A 412 -43.79 4.39 4.45
N SER A 413 -43.18 3.20 4.50
CA SER A 413 -42.63 2.62 3.26
C SER A 413 -42.38 1.10 3.37
N SER A 414 -42.63 0.41 2.26
CA SER A 414 -42.42 -1.02 2.06
C SER A 414 -40.94 -1.38 1.88
N HIS A 415 -40.51 -2.50 2.46
CA HIS A 415 -39.32 -3.28 2.12
C HIS A 415 -38.01 -2.52 1.77
N SER A 416 -37.11 -2.39 2.75
CA SER A 416 -35.67 -2.38 2.44
C SER A 416 -34.87 -3.20 3.46
N CYS A 417 -34.05 -4.12 2.95
CA CYS A 417 -32.98 -4.74 3.73
C CYS A 417 -31.98 -3.64 4.11
N GLY A 418 -31.74 -3.42 5.41
CA GLY A 418 -31.01 -2.24 5.90
C GLY A 418 -29.62 -2.06 5.28
N VAL A 419 -29.49 -1.11 4.36
CA VAL A 419 -28.21 -0.72 3.73
C VAL A 419 -27.47 0.23 4.68
N SER A 420 -26.23 -0.09 5.02
CA SER A 420 -25.39 0.82 5.82
C SER A 420 -25.03 2.07 5.02
N THR A 421 -25.14 3.24 5.65
CA THR A 421 -24.80 4.54 5.04
C THR A 421 -23.67 5.24 5.81
N LEU A 422 -22.86 6.05 5.11
CA LEU A 422 -21.80 6.85 5.74
C LEU A 422 -22.38 7.83 6.78
N THR A 423 -23.55 8.41 6.48
CA THR A 423 -24.32 9.27 7.41
C THR A 423 -24.64 8.53 8.70
N GLY A 424 -25.19 7.31 8.64
CA GLY A 424 -25.47 6.49 9.81
C GLY A 424 -24.21 6.10 10.61
N CYS A 425 -23.07 5.90 9.93
CA CYS A 425 -21.78 5.70 10.59
C CYS A 425 -21.31 6.95 11.36
N LEU A 426 -21.51 8.16 10.82
CA LEU A 426 -21.17 9.44 11.48
C LEU A 426 -22.13 9.76 12.64
N GLU A 427 -23.43 9.54 12.45
CA GLU A 427 -24.44 9.62 13.51
C GLU A 427 -24.06 8.69 14.67
N ARG A 428 -23.71 7.43 14.38
CA ARG A 428 -23.24 6.46 15.39
C ARG A 428 -21.94 6.90 16.07
N PHE A 429 -20.98 7.47 15.34
CA PHE A 429 -19.74 8.00 15.92
C PHE A 429 -19.98 9.16 16.89
N THR A 430 -20.95 10.03 16.57
CA THR A 430 -21.34 11.16 17.44
C THR A 430 -22.45 10.83 18.44
N ARG A 431 -22.95 9.59 18.48
CA ARG A 431 -24.03 9.17 19.38
C ARG A 431 -23.49 9.05 20.81
N PRO A 432 -24.26 9.47 21.82
CA PRO A 432 -23.89 9.19 23.21
C PRO A 432 -23.95 7.68 23.51
N GLU A 433 -22.88 7.15 24.10
CA GLU A 433 -22.74 5.76 24.53
C GLU A 433 -22.60 5.68 26.06
N LYS A 434 -23.19 4.65 26.69
CA LYS A 434 -23.00 4.37 28.12
C LYS A 434 -21.73 3.52 28.28
N LEU A 435 -20.80 3.95 29.14
CA LEU A 435 -19.60 3.16 29.45
C LEU A 435 -19.99 1.87 30.19
N GLY A 436 -19.24 0.78 29.94
CA GLY A 436 -19.48 -0.53 30.52
C GLY A 436 -19.41 -0.54 32.06
N SER A 437 -19.99 -1.56 32.69
CA SER A 437 -19.99 -1.72 34.15
C SER A 437 -18.59 -1.94 34.75
N ASP A 438 -17.67 -2.39 33.92
CA ASP A 438 -16.22 -2.53 34.10
C ASP A 438 -15.45 -1.20 33.88
N GLN A 439 -16.00 -0.28 33.07
CA GLN A 439 -15.37 0.99 32.65
C GLN A 439 -15.91 2.22 33.39
N LYS A 440 -16.23 2.07 34.68
CA LYS A 440 -16.75 3.19 35.51
C LYS A 440 -15.71 4.32 35.63
N PHE A 441 -16.10 5.51 35.18
CA PHE A 441 -15.23 6.69 35.15
C PHE A 441 -15.17 7.39 36.52
N PHE A 442 -14.00 7.86 36.93
CA PHE A 442 -13.84 8.58 38.20
C PHE A 442 -14.45 9.99 38.10
N CYS A 443 -15.59 10.20 38.74
CA CYS A 443 -16.26 11.49 38.70
C CYS A 443 -15.65 12.44 39.74
N GLN A 444 -14.96 13.49 39.30
CA GLN A 444 -14.35 14.50 40.18
C GLN A 444 -15.33 15.14 41.17
N LYS A 445 -16.61 15.33 40.80
CA LYS A 445 -17.64 15.85 41.73
C LYS A 445 -18.10 14.82 42.78
N CYS A 446 -18.05 13.52 42.46
CA CYS A 446 -18.51 12.46 43.37
C CYS A 446 -17.37 11.77 44.11
N GLN A 447 -16.11 12.03 43.73
CA GLN A 447 -14.89 11.40 44.26
C GLN A 447 -14.93 9.86 44.26
N VAL A 448 -15.70 9.27 43.34
CA VAL A 448 -15.89 7.82 43.20
C VAL A 448 -16.12 7.47 41.72
N ARG A 449 -15.83 6.22 41.36
CA ARG A 449 -16.10 5.69 40.01
C ARG A 449 -17.59 5.48 39.82
N GLN A 450 -18.18 6.24 38.89
CA GLN A 450 -19.60 6.22 38.58
C GLN A 450 -19.88 5.68 37.19
N GLU A 451 -21.13 5.31 36.93
CA GLU A 451 -21.59 5.11 35.57
C GLU A 451 -21.66 6.45 34.83
N SER A 452 -21.06 6.49 33.64
CA SER A 452 -20.96 7.70 32.84
C SER A 452 -21.32 7.43 31.38
N LEU A 453 -21.79 8.49 30.72
CA LEU A 453 -22.13 8.52 29.31
C LEU A 453 -21.04 9.32 28.58
N LYS A 454 -20.45 8.72 27.55
CA LYS A 454 -19.43 9.34 26.70
C LYS A 454 -20.08 9.78 25.38
N GLN A 455 -19.69 10.93 24.84
CA GLN A 455 -20.11 11.37 23.51
C GLN A 455 -18.97 12.11 22.79
N MET A 456 -18.74 11.74 21.52
CA MET A 456 -17.80 12.44 20.63
C MET A 456 -18.55 13.48 19.79
N SER A 457 -17.88 14.59 19.47
CA SER A 457 -18.37 15.62 18.54
C SER A 457 -17.19 16.30 17.83
N ILE A 458 -17.44 16.99 16.72
CA ILE A 458 -16.39 17.68 15.96
C ILE A 458 -16.37 19.17 16.36
N ARG A 459 -15.32 19.64 17.03
CA ARG A 459 -15.16 21.04 17.44
C ARG A 459 -14.64 21.91 16.30
N LYS A 460 -13.68 21.40 15.54
CA LYS A 460 -13.06 22.09 14.39
C LYS A 460 -13.01 21.15 13.19
N LEU A 461 -13.53 21.59 12.06
CA LEU A 461 -13.47 20.87 10.78
C LEU A 461 -12.13 21.13 10.07
N PRO A 462 -11.51 20.11 9.44
CA PRO A 462 -10.39 20.31 8.52
C PRO A 462 -10.87 20.84 7.15
N LEU A 463 -9.94 21.36 6.34
CA LEU A 463 -10.23 21.74 4.95
C LEU A 463 -10.55 20.50 4.09
N VAL A 464 -9.94 19.36 4.44
CA VAL A 464 -10.17 18.05 3.83
C VAL A 464 -10.40 17.04 4.95
N SER A 465 -11.58 16.43 4.97
CA SER A 465 -11.92 15.34 5.89
C SER A 465 -11.55 13.99 5.25
N CYS A 466 -10.74 13.20 5.95
CA CYS A 466 -10.45 11.80 5.62
C CYS A 466 -11.31 10.89 6.50
N PHE A 467 -12.16 10.05 5.90
CA PHE A 467 -12.89 9.01 6.62
C PHE A 467 -12.31 7.64 6.27
N HIS A 468 -11.85 6.90 7.26
CA HIS A 468 -11.42 5.52 7.13
C HIS A 468 -12.54 4.59 7.64
N ILE A 469 -12.88 3.55 6.87
CA ILE A 469 -13.90 2.57 7.24
C ILE A 469 -13.23 1.32 7.80
N LYS A 470 -13.47 1.02 9.08
CA LYS A 470 -12.93 -0.16 9.78
C LYS A 470 -13.56 -1.45 9.23
N ARG A 471 -12.96 -2.00 8.17
CA ARG A 471 -13.40 -3.21 7.46
C ARG A 471 -12.81 -4.51 8.03
N PHE A 472 -12.61 -4.59 9.34
CA PHE A 472 -12.06 -5.76 10.02
C PHE A 472 -12.80 -6.08 11.31
N GLU A 473 -13.09 -7.36 11.52
CA GLU A 473 -13.65 -7.91 12.76
C GLU A 473 -12.67 -8.93 13.34
N HIS A 474 -12.31 -8.78 14.62
CA HIS A 474 -11.45 -9.73 15.32
C HIS A 474 -12.28 -10.69 16.18
N SER A 475 -12.26 -11.99 15.88
CA SER A 475 -12.98 -13.00 16.66
C SER A 475 -12.08 -13.60 17.74
N SER A 476 -12.22 -13.11 18.98
CA SER A 476 -11.51 -13.63 20.15
C SER A 476 -11.80 -15.11 20.45
N ILE A 477 -12.91 -15.67 19.96
CA ILE A 477 -13.28 -17.09 20.10
C ILE A 477 -12.52 -17.97 19.10
N ARG A 478 -12.14 -17.45 17.92
CA ARG A 478 -11.47 -18.21 16.85
C ARG A 478 -10.01 -17.83 16.62
N LYS A 479 -9.49 -16.79 17.28
CA LYS A 479 -8.18 -16.16 17.00
C LYS A 479 -7.98 -15.81 15.51
N MET A 480 -9.05 -15.42 14.82
CA MET A 480 -9.01 -15.02 13.42
C MET A 480 -9.61 -13.63 13.23
N SER A 481 -8.93 -12.81 12.42
CA SER A 481 -9.45 -11.54 11.91
C SER A 481 -10.13 -11.77 10.56
N ARG A 482 -11.27 -11.12 10.32
CA ARG A 482 -12.08 -11.28 9.09
C ARG A 482 -12.34 -9.92 8.43
N LYS A 483 -12.20 -9.85 7.11
CA LYS A 483 -12.57 -8.66 6.32
C LYS A 483 -14.09 -8.46 6.30
N VAL A 484 -14.54 -7.22 6.38
CA VAL A 484 -15.94 -6.82 6.28
C VAL A 484 -16.19 -6.19 4.91
N ASP A 485 -16.48 -7.06 3.93
CA ASP A 485 -16.79 -6.69 2.54
C ASP A 485 -18.23 -6.18 2.35
N ARG A 486 -18.93 -5.79 3.43
CA ARG A 486 -20.28 -5.25 3.30
C ARG A 486 -20.26 -3.91 2.56
N TYR A 487 -21.19 -3.77 1.62
CA TYR A 487 -21.46 -2.51 0.93
C TYR A 487 -21.79 -1.38 1.93
N LEU A 488 -21.25 -0.19 1.67
CA LEU A 488 -21.48 1.04 2.43
C LEU A 488 -21.85 2.14 1.43
N GLN A 489 -23.05 2.68 1.54
CA GLN A 489 -23.50 3.78 0.69
C GLN A 489 -22.94 5.12 1.21
N PHE A 490 -22.22 5.87 0.37
CA PHE A 490 -21.69 7.19 0.70
C PHE A 490 -22.20 8.27 -0.28
N PRO A 491 -22.53 9.47 0.20
CA PRO A 491 -23.02 10.55 -0.65
C PRO A 491 -21.87 11.36 -1.26
N PHE A 492 -22.04 11.88 -2.48
CA PHE A 492 -21.02 12.72 -3.13
C PHE A 492 -20.95 14.15 -2.57
N SER A 493 -21.97 14.59 -1.85
CA SER A 493 -21.98 15.81 -1.05
C SER A 493 -22.40 15.45 0.37
N LEU A 494 -21.66 15.96 1.37
CA LEU A 494 -21.83 15.61 2.77
C LEU A 494 -21.93 16.89 3.61
N ASN A 495 -23.04 17.04 4.34
CA ASN A 495 -23.19 18.11 5.31
C ASN A 495 -22.65 17.65 6.67
N MET A 496 -21.61 18.32 7.16
CA MET A 496 -20.98 18.02 8.45
C MET A 496 -21.59 18.77 9.63
N ALA A 497 -22.49 19.73 9.39
CA ALA A 497 -23.09 20.56 10.44
C ALA A 497 -23.78 19.77 11.57
N PRO A 498 -24.48 18.64 11.34
CA PRO A 498 -25.11 17.86 12.43
C PRO A 498 -24.12 17.29 13.44
N TYR A 499 -22.88 17.02 13.02
CA TYR A 499 -21.84 16.36 13.82
C TYR A 499 -20.97 17.35 14.61
N LEU A 500 -21.18 18.65 14.41
CA LEU A 500 -20.43 19.70 15.10
C LEU A 500 -20.79 19.78 16.59
N SER A 501 -19.80 20.08 17.42
CA SER A 501 -20.00 20.33 18.85
C SER A 501 -21.04 21.43 19.08
N SER A 502 -21.04 22.50 18.27
CA SER A 502 -22.05 23.56 18.37
C SER A 502 -23.47 23.03 18.16
N SER A 503 -23.72 22.23 17.13
CA SER A 503 -25.03 21.62 16.84
C SER A 503 -25.45 20.59 17.89
N ILE A 504 -24.54 19.73 18.32
CA ILE A 504 -24.80 18.70 19.34
C ILE A 504 -25.08 19.34 20.70
N LEU A 505 -24.32 20.35 21.10
CA LEU A 505 -24.54 21.10 22.34
C LEU A 505 -25.84 21.92 22.27
N ARG A 506 -26.14 22.55 21.13
CA ARG A 506 -27.42 23.25 20.89
C ARG A 506 -28.62 22.31 21.00
N SER A 507 -28.52 21.10 20.43
CA SER A 507 -29.54 20.06 20.57
C SER A 507 -29.68 19.55 22.01
N ARG A 508 -28.58 19.51 22.78
CA ARG A 508 -28.56 19.03 24.17
C ARG A 508 -29.09 20.10 25.15
N PHE A 509 -28.72 21.37 24.95
CA PHE A 509 -28.85 22.45 25.94
C PHE A 509 -29.71 23.66 25.50
N GLY A 510 -30.24 23.69 24.27
CA GLY A 510 -31.04 24.81 23.75
C GLY A 510 -30.20 25.85 22.99
N ASN A 511 -30.80 26.98 22.62
CA ASN A 511 -30.17 28.00 21.77
C ASN A 511 -29.10 28.87 22.49
N ARG A 512 -28.73 28.55 23.74
CA ARG A 512 -27.86 29.39 24.58
C ARG A 512 -26.40 29.33 24.11
N ILE A 513 -25.82 30.50 23.85
CA ILE A 513 -24.44 30.64 23.40
C ILE A 513 -23.51 30.56 24.61
N PHE A 514 -22.79 29.44 24.76
CA PHE A 514 -21.76 29.30 25.80
C PHE A 514 -20.40 29.84 25.31
N PRO A 515 -19.86 30.92 25.88
CA PRO A 515 -18.42 31.16 25.87
C PRO A 515 -17.79 30.28 26.95
N PHE A 516 -17.18 29.15 26.57
CA PHE A 516 -16.26 28.42 27.45
C PHE A 516 -14.85 29.00 27.32
N ASP A 517 -14.03 28.82 28.36
CA ASP A 517 -12.80 29.58 28.60
C ASP A 517 -11.87 29.73 27.37
N GLY A 518 -11.58 30.99 27.03
CA GLY A 518 -10.51 31.35 26.09
C GLY A 518 -10.91 31.58 24.63
N ASP A 519 -12.19 31.40 24.27
CA ASP A 519 -12.67 31.64 22.90
C ASP A 519 -12.69 33.14 22.55
N GLU A 520 -11.71 33.59 21.75
CA GLU A 520 -11.99 34.65 20.76
C GLU A 520 -13.15 34.17 19.87
N PRO A 521 -14.02 35.07 19.37
CA PRO A 521 -15.09 34.66 18.47
C PRO A 521 -14.46 34.07 17.19
N ASP A 522 -14.59 32.75 17.03
CA ASP A 522 -14.02 31.99 15.92
C ASP A 522 -14.63 32.44 14.59
N MET A 523 -14.03 33.46 13.98
CA MET A 523 -14.30 33.93 12.61
C MET A 523 -14.04 32.86 11.54
N ALA A 524 -13.62 31.65 11.95
CA ALA A 524 -13.45 30.47 11.12
C ALA A 524 -14.75 29.63 10.97
N ASN A 525 -15.80 29.87 11.75
CA ASN A 525 -17.05 29.08 11.67
C ASN A 525 -18.09 29.63 10.67
N GLU A 526 -17.77 30.68 9.90
CA GLU A 526 -18.49 31.03 8.66
C GLU A 526 -18.07 30.16 7.45
N ILE A 527 -17.09 29.26 7.63
CA ILE A 527 -16.64 28.35 6.57
C ILE A 527 -17.67 27.24 6.37
N SER A 528 -18.07 27.00 5.12
CA SER A 528 -19.14 26.06 4.79
C SER A 528 -18.90 24.65 5.36
N ALA A 529 -19.88 24.15 6.11
CA ALA A 529 -19.95 22.77 6.58
C ALA A 529 -20.36 21.77 5.49
N GLU A 530 -20.55 22.23 4.25
CA GLU A 530 -20.76 21.38 3.08
C GLU A 530 -19.41 20.92 2.50
N PHE A 531 -19.28 19.60 2.34
CA PHE A 531 -18.13 18.96 1.72
C PHE A 531 -18.54 18.22 0.44
N GLU A 532 -17.64 18.16 -0.53
CA GLU A 532 -17.79 17.35 -1.75
C GLU A 532 -16.73 16.25 -1.80
N LEU A 533 -17.14 15.05 -2.20
CA LEU A 533 -16.28 13.89 -2.35
C LEU A 533 -15.45 14.02 -3.63
N PHE A 534 -14.12 13.96 -3.50
CA PHE A 534 -13.21 14.05 -4.66
C PHE A 534 -12.27 12.84 -4.82
N ALA A 535 -12.05 12.03 -3.78
CA ALA A 535 -11.32 10.78 -3.91
C ALA A 535 -11.91 9.65 -3.03
N VAL A 536 -11.95 8.43 -3.58
CA VAL A 536 -12.34 7.20 -2.85
C VAL A 536 -11.27 6.15 -3.09
N VAL A 537 -10.55 5.76 -2.04
CA VAL A 537 -9.65 4.59 -2.06
C VAL A 537 -10.47 3.35 -1.75
N THR A 538 -10.24 2.28 -2.51
CA THR A 538 -10.93 0.99 -2.39
C THR A 538 -9.93 -0.14 -2.29
N HIS A 539 -10.29 -1.22 -1.58
CA HIS A 539 -9.40 -2.36 -1.33
C HIS A 539 -10.06 -3.70 -1.74
N THR A 540 -9.54 -4.30 -2.80
CA THR A 540 -9.97 -5.62 -3.29
C THR A 540 -8.97 -6.70 -2.86
N GLY A 541 -9.43 -7.74 -2.17
CA GLY A 541 -8.55 -8.75 -1.58
C GLY A 541 -8.99 -9.18 -0.17
N LYS A 542 -8.13 -9.93 0.51
CA LYS A 542 -8.26 -10.35 1.92
C LYS A 542 -7.74 -9.25 2.86
N LEU A 543 -7.49 -9.54 4.14
CA LEU A 543 -6.88 -8.56 5.08
C LEU A 543 -5.36 -8.49 4.96
N ASP A 544 -4.75 -9.60 4.55
CA ASP A 544 -3.33 -9.90 4.47
C ASP A 544 -2.75 -9.75 3.05
N ALA A 545 -3.60 -9.78 2.02
CA ALA A 545 -3.20 -9.58 0.63
C ALA A 545 -4.35 -9.03 -0.22
N GLY A 546 -4.07 -7.99 -1.02
CA GLY A 546 -5.03 -7.36 -1.92
C GLY A 546 -4.41 -6.32 -2.84
N HIS A 547 -5.25 -5.40 -3.31
CA HIS A 547 -4.89 -4.32 -4.23
C HIS A 547 -5.70 -3.06 -3.93
N TYR A 548 -5.05 -1.90 -4.00
CA TYR A 548 -5.63 -0.60 -3.71
C TYR A 548 -5.82 0.23 -4.99
N VAL A 549 -7.02 0.76 -5.17
CA VAL A 549 -7.41 1.57 -6.34
C VAL A 549 -8.11 2.85 -5.86
N THR A 550 -7.78 3.98 -6.50
CA THR A 550 -8.39 5.28 -6.19
C THR A 550 -9.32 5.75 -7.31
N TYR A 551 -10.55 6.08 -6.95
CA TYR A 551 -11.47 6.82 -7.82
C TYR A 551 -11.37 8.31 -7.54
N LEU A 552 -11.02 9.11 -8.54
CA LEU A 552 -10.88 10.58 -8.46
C LEU A 552 -12.01 11.28 -9.21
N ARG A 553 -12.52 12.39 -8.66
CA ARG A 553 -13.51 13.26 -9.30
C ARG A 553 -12.88 14.58 -9.76
N LEU A 554 -12.69 14.74 -11.07
CA LEU A 554 -12.12 15.94 -11.68
C LEU A 554 -13.09 16.48 -12.73
N SER A 555 -13.37 17.79 -12.73
CA SER A 555 -14.28 18.43 -13.70
C SER A 555 -15.65 17.75 -13.81
N ASN A 556 -16.23 17.33 -12.68
CA ASN A 556 -17.45 16.51 -12.57
C ASN A 556 -17.42 15.11 -13.22
N GLN A 557 -16.30 14.68 -13.81
CA GLN A 557 -16.09 13.33 -14.32
C GLN A 557 -15.32 12.48 -13.29
N TRP A 558 -15.51 11.16 -13.33
CA TRP A 558 -14.79 10.22 -12.47
C TRP A 558 -13.76 9.43 -13.24
N TYR A 559 -12.61 9.20 -12.61
CA TYR A 559 -11.50 8.43 -13.16
C TYR A 559 -11.04 7.39 -12.13
N LYS A 560 -10.95 6.13 -12.54
CA LYS A 560 -10.31 5.05 -11.79
C LYS A 560 -8.81 5.10 -12.08
N CYS A 561 -8.03 5.43 -11.06
CA CYS A 561 -6.58 5.37 -11.04
C CYS A 561 -6.16 4.03 -10.41
N ASP A 562 -5.63 3.17 -11.26
CA ASP A 562 -5.22 1.79 -10.99
C ASP A 562 -3.73 1.68 -11.31
N ASP A 563 -2.92 2.16 -10.36
CA ASP A 563 -1.49 2.47 -10.54
C ASP A 563 -1.21 3.31 -11.80
N ALA A 564 -0.58 2.70 -12.80
CA ALA A 564 -0.18 3.32 -14.06
C ALA A 564 -1.38 3.58 -14.99
N TRP A 565 -2.50 2.88 -14.78
CA TRP A 565 -3.67 2.93 -15.63
C TRP A 565 -4.69 3.93 -15.10
N ILE A 566 -5.13 4.84 -15.97
CA ILE A 566 -6.23 5.75 -15.68
C ILE A 566 -7.33 5.49 -16.68
N THR A 567 -8.53 5.24 -16.17
CA THR A 567 -9.72 4.96 -16.97
C THR A 567 -10.87 5.84 -16.51
N GLN A 568 -11.59 6.47 -17.43
CA GLN A 568 -12.80 7.21 -17.09
C GLN A 568 -13.92 6.22 -16.72
N VAL A 569 -14.68 6.52 -15.66
CA VAL A 569 -15.75 5.66 -15.15
C VAL A 569 -17.02 6.46 -14.84
N ASN A 570 -18.16 5.77 -14.87
CA ASN A 570 -19.45 6.38 -14.55
C ASN A 570 -19.67 6.51 -13.03
N GLU A 571 -20.44 7.53 -12.61
CA GLU A 571 -20.79 7.76 -11.20
C GLU A 571 -21.35 6.52 -10.50
N ASN A 572 -22.11 5.69 -11.22
CA ASN A 572 -22.71 4.45 -10.70
C ASN A 572 -21.66 3.40 -10.29
N ILE A 573 -20.54 3.32 -11.01
CA ILE A 573 -19.43 2.40 -10.68
C ILE A 573 -18.79 2.84 -9.36
N VAL A 574 -18.55 4.14 -9.19
CA VAL A 574 -17.99 4.70 -7.95
C VAL A 574 -18.95 4.51 -6.79
N ARG A 575 -20.26 4.74 -6.97
CA ARG A 575 -21.27 4.47 -5.93
C ARG A 575 -21.32 3.00 -5.51
N ALA A 576 -21.15 2.07 -6.45
CA ALA A 576 -21.12 0.63 -6.17
C ALA A 576 -19.81 0.16 -5.49
N ALA A 577 -18.76 0.99 -5.48
CA ALA A 577 -17.44 0.58 -5.03
C ALA A 577 -17.33 0.45 -3.50
N GLN A 578 -16.55 -0.53 -3.03
CA GLN A 578 -16.29 -0.75 -1.61
C GLN A 578 -15.26 0.26 -1.06
N GLY A 579 -15.73 1.48 -0.76
CA GLY A 579 -14.89 2.53 -0.16
C GLY A 579 -14.21 2.07 1.13
N TYR A 580 -12.89 2.22 1.17
CA TYR A 580 -12.03 1.97 2.33
C TYR A 580 -11.62 3.28 3.00
N MET A 581 -11.16 4.25 2.20
CA MET A 581 -10.95 5.63 2.63
C MET A 581 -11.68 6.60 1.70
N MET A 582 -12.30 7.64 2.25
CA MET A 582 -13.01 8.67 1.49
C MET A 582 -12.46 10.05 1.84
N PHE A 583 -12.09 10.81 0.81
CA PHE A 583 -11.58 12.18 0.94
C PHE A 583 -12.64 13.19 0.48
N TYR A 584 -13.08 14.00 1.43
CA TYR A 584 -14.07 15.05 1.27
C TYR A 584 -13.41 16.41 1.42
N VAL A 585 -13.56 17.31 0.45
CA VAL A 585 -13.03 18.68 0.52
C VAL A 585 -14.16 19.67 0.80
N GLN A 586 -13.90 20.69 1.62
CA GLN A 586 -14.87 21.79 1.82
C GLN A 586 -15.23 22.43 0.48
N LYS A 587 -16.53 22.59 0.23
CA LYS A 587 -17.09 22.98 -1.07
C LYS A 587 -16.56 24.31 -1.62
N MET A 588 -16.13 25.22 -0.74
CA MET A 588 -15.48 26.49 -1.11
C MET A 588 -14.15 26.32 -1.87
N PHE A 589 -13.51 25.15 -1.79
CA PHE A 589 -12.24 24.84 -2.48
C PHE A 589 -12.45 23.91 -3.70
N TYR A 590 -13.68 23.52 -4.02
CA TYR A 590 -13.99 22.73 -5.21
C TYR A 590 -14.15 23.65 -6.43
N TYR A 591 -13.27 23.49 -7.43
CA TYR A 591 -13.35 24.26 -8.68
C TYR A 591 -14.51 23.78 -9.54
N LYS A 592 -15.65 24.47 -9.47
CA LYS A 592 -16.58 24.54 -10.60
C LYS A 592 -16.03 25.52 -11.63
N LEU A 593 -15.79 25.06 -12.85
CA LEU A 593 -15.64 25.98 -13.98
C LEU A 593 -16.93 26.80 -14.14
N PRO A 594 -16.86 28.13 -14.34
CA PRO A 594 -18.04 28.91 -14.67
C PRO A 594 -18.52 28.53 -16.08
N LEU A 595 -19.82 28.25 -16.20
CA LEU A 595 -20.49 28.19 -17.49
C LEU A 595 -20.53 29.61 -18.07
N SER A 596 -19.60 29.95 -18.95
CA SER A 596 -19.57 31.24 -19.65
C SER A 596 -19.68 31.07 -21.16
N SER A 597 -20.85 31.46 -21.67
CA SER A 597 -21.06 32.05 -23.00
C SER A 597 -20.46 31.33 -24.23
N CYS A 598 -21.30 30.51 -24.87
CA CYS A 598 -21.31 30.39 -26.32
C CYS A 598 -22.76 30.49 -26.82
N ASP A 599 -23.34 31.68 -26.63
CA ASP A 599 -24.47 32.15 -27.42
C ASP A 599 -23.92 33.11 -28.50
N SER A 600 -24.15 32.79 -29.76
CA SER A 600 -24.76 33.72 -30.72
C SER A 600 -24.97 33.08 -32.09
N MET A 601 -26.05 33.49 -32.74
CA MET A 601 -26.44 33.19 -34.13
C MET A 601 -26.75 31.71 -34.44
N PHE A 602 -28.03 31.35 -34.30
CA PHE A 602 -28.92 31.34 -35.46
C PHE A 602 -30.33 31.83 -35.09
N HIS A 603 -31.01 32.48 -36.03
CA HIS A 603 -32.24 33.23 -35.81
C HIS A 603 -33.48 32.35 -35.61
N VAL A 604 -34.38 32.83 -34.75
CA VAL A 604 -35.81 32.47 -34.78
C VAL A 604 -36.50 33.32 -35.85
N VAL A 605 -37.28 32.67 -36.71
CA VAL A 605 -38.41 33.27 -37.45
C VAL A 605 -39.58 32.28 -37.39
N GLU A 606 -40.79 32.81 -37.31
CA GLU A 606 -42.01 32.12 -36.87
C GLU A 606 -42.68 31.26 -37.96
N GLY A 607 -43.42 30.24 -37.50
CA GLY A 607 -44.77 29.87 -37.94
C GLY A 607 -45.05 29.45 -39.39
N PHE A 608 -45.70 28.29 -39.56
CA PHE A 608 -47.02 28.18 -40.22
C PHE A 608 -47.59 26.76 -40.04
N ASP A 609 -48.88 26.66 -39.69
CA ASP A 609 -49.67 25.43 -39.78
C ASP A 609 -49.97 25.04 -41.24
N VAL A 610 -50.32 23.77 -41.50
CA VAL A 610 -51.58 23.35 -42.18
C VAL A 610 -51.69 21.81 -42.32
N LEU A 611 -52.86 21.33 -41.89
CA LEU A 611 -53.62 20.07 -42.01
C LEU A 611 -53.21 18.89 -42.96
N GLU A 612 -53.40 17.70 -42.36
CA GLU A 612 -54.14 16.48 -42.83
C GLU A 612 -53.73 15.58 -44.01
N GLY A 613 -54.00 14.27 -43.79
CA GLY A 613 -54.03 13.20 -44.80
C GLY A 613 -54.33 11.82 -44.16
N PHE A 614 -55.59 11.38 -44.18
CA PHE A 614 -56.07 10.16 -43.48
C PHE A 614 -55.60 8.81 -44.07
N VAL A 615 -55.35 7.85 -43.17
CA VAL A 615 -55.79 6.42 -43.15
C VAL A 615 -56.20 5.76 -44.49
N PHE A 616 -55.67 4.57 -44.82
CA PHE A 616 -56.48 3.34 -45.08
C PHE A 616 -55.67 2.02 -45.24
N VAL A 617 -56.07 1.02 -44.45
CA VAL A 617 -56.11 -0.46 -44.71
C VAL A 617 -54.83 -1.26 -44.99
N ALA A 618 -54.68 -2.33 -44.19
CA ALA A 618 -53.81 -3.47 -44.45
C ALA A 618 -54.53 -4.55 -45.30
N TRP A 619 -53.91 -4.99 -46.40
CA TRP A 619 -54.13 -6.30 -47.03
C TRP A 619 -52.94 -6.68 -47.93
N ALA A 620 -52.91 -7.93 -48.41
CA ALA A 620 -51.86 -8.54 -49.26
C ALA A 620 -50.54 -8.95 -48.57
N TYR A 621 -50.59 -10.13 -47.96
CA TYR A 621 -49.46 -11.00 -47.58
C TYR A 621 -48.58 -11.47 -48.76
N HIS A 622 -47.43 -12.06 -48.43
CA HIS A 622 -46.73 -13.12 -49.20
C HIS A 622 -46.37 -12.86 -50.68
N THR A 623 -45.22 -12.21 -50.95
CA THR A 623 -44.21 -12.72 -51.92
C THR A 623 -42.89 -11.92 -51.89
N ARG A 624 -41.93 -12.29 -51.01
CA ARG A 624 -40.50 -11.91 -51.17
C ARG A 624 -39.46 -12.63 -50.30
N VAL A 625 -39.81 -13.71 -49.59
CA VAL A 625 -38.90 -14.41 -48.65
C VAL A 625 -37.97 -15.45 -49.33
N VAL A 626 -38.25 -15.84 -50.58
CA VAL A 626 -37.60 -17.03 -51.21
C VAL A 626 -36.35 -16.68 -52.07
N VAL A 627 -36.02 -15.40 -52.28
CA VAL A 627 -34.93 -14.99 -53.21
C VAL A 627 -33.65 -14.49 -52.49
N MET A 628 -33.68 -14.25 -51.17
CA MET A 628 -32.49 -13.78 -50.42
C MET A 628 -31.64 -14.88 -49.75
N MET A 629 -32.06 -16.16 -49.77
CA MET A 629 -31.35 -17.23 -49.06
C MET A 629 -30.29 -17.98 -49.88
N THR A 630 -30.11 -17.69 -51.17
CA THR A 630 -29.18 -18.41 -52.06
C THR A 630 -27.81 -17.73 -52.25
N SER A 631 -27.62 -16.48 -51.81
CA SER A 631 -26.34 -15.76 -51.96
C SER A 631 -25.41 -15.79 -50.75
N LEU A 632 -25.93 -16.11 -49.56
CA LEU A 632 -25.17 -16.01 -48.29
C LEU A 632 -24.38 -17.27 -47.90
N LEU A 633 -24.80 -18.46 -48.35
CA LEU A 633 -24.10 -19.72 -48.02
C LEU A 633 -22.64 -19.77 -48.50
N PRO A 634 -22.29 -19.35 -49.74
CA PRO A 634 -20.90 -19.40 -50.20
C PRO A 634 -19.98 -18.46 -49.42
N GLN A 635 -20.49 -17.28 -49.02
CA GLN A 635 -19.73 -16.33 -48.20
C GLN A 635 -19.51 -16.84 -46.78
N LEU A 636 -20.52 -17.48 -46.16
CA LEU A 636 -20.35 -18.10 -44.83
C LEU A 636 -19.36 -19.27 -44.86
N LEU A 637 -19.39 -20.10 -45.91
CA LEU A 637 -18.43 -21.20 -46.05
C LEU A 637 -17.01 -20.68 -46.29
N TYR A 638 -16.83 -19.61 -47.07
CA TYR A 638 -15.53 -19.00 -47.29
C TYR A 638 -14.98 -18.35 -46.02
N THR A 639 -15.79 -17.62 -45.25
CA THR A 639 -15.34 -17.06 -43.96
C THR A 639 -15.06 -18.14 -42.93
N CYS A 640 -15.85 -19.23 -42.87
CA CYS A 640 -15.53 -20.40 -42.04
C CYS A 640 -14.23 -21.10 -42.46
N PHE A 641 -13.93 -21.25 -43.76
CA PHE A 641 -12.67 -21.82 -44.22
C PHE A 641 -11.46 -20.92 -43.91
N VAL A 642 -11.61 -19.60 -44.02
CA VAL A 642 -10.57 -18.64 -43.62
C VAL A 642 -10.35 -18.67 -42.10
N LEU A 643 -11.42 -18.73 -41.29
CA LEU A 643 -11.34 -18.89 -39.84
C LEU A 643 -10.66 -20.21 -39.43
N LEU A 644 -11.03 -21.34 -40.06
CA LEU A 644 -10.39 -22.64 -39.83
C LEU A 644 -8.92 -22.67 -40.28
N GLY A 645 -8.56 -21.94 -41.33
CA GLY A 645 -7.17 -21.77 -41.76
C GLY A 645 -6.33 -20.91 -40.82
N VAL A 646 -6.94 -19.92 -40.14
CA VAL A 646 -6.26 -19.04 -39.17
C VAL A 646 -6.12 -19.70 -37.79
N LEU A 647 -7.09 -20.54 -37.38
CA LEU A 647 -7.08 -21.24 -36.09
C LEU A 647 -5.94 -22.26 -35.94
N ASN A 648 -5.23 -22.63 -37.01
CA ASN A 648 -4.20 -23.67 -36.99
C ASN A 648 -2.75 -23.13 -36.93
N ASN A 649 -2.55 -21.85 -36.56
CA ASN A 649 -1.22 -21.23 -36.42
C ASN A 649 -1.09 -20.26 -35.22
N GLY A 650 -2.02 -20.29 -34.26
CA GLY A 650 -1.87 -19.57 -32.99
C GLY A 650 -0.96 -20.33 -32.02
N TYR A 651 0.25 -19.83 -31.77
CA TYR A 651 1.12 -20.31 -30.69
C TYR A 651 0.59 -19.79 -29.34
N ALA A 652 -0.55 -20.30 -28.89
CA ALA A 652 -1.02 -20.08 -27.52
C ALA A 652 -0.08 -20.81 -26.54
N GLY A 653 0.33 -20.13 -25.47
CA GLY A 653 1.06 -20.76 -24.37
C GLY A 653 0.21 -21.83 -23.66
N ILE A 654 0.88 -22.74 -22.97
CA ILE A 654 0.23 -23.79 -22.18
C ILE A 654 0.25 -23.37 -20.69
N THR A 655 -0.94 -23.19 -20.11
CA THR A 655 -1.12 -23.15 -18.65
C THR A 655 -1.73 -24.48 -18.26
N SER A 656 -1.06 -25.23 -17.39
CA SER A 656 -1.54 -26.54 -16.99
C SER A 656 -2.82 -26.46 -16.18
N THR A 657 -3.77 -27.36 -16.45
CA THR A 657 -5.01 -27.52 -15.68
C THR A 657 -4.85 -28.45 -14.48
N PHE A 658 -3.64 -28.92 -14.19
CA PHE A 658 -3.37 -29.80 -13.05
C PHE A 658 -3.47 -29.00 -11.75
N ILE A 659 -4.33 -29.46 -10.83
CA ILE A 659 -4.50 -28.90 -9.49
C ILE A 659 -4.08 -29.97 -8.48
N ARG A 660 -3.04 -29.68 -7.70
CA ARG A 660 -2.48 -30.59 -6.71
C ARG A 660 -3.42 -30.73 -5.50
N SER A 661 -3.45 -31.91 -4.87
CA SER A 661 -4.03 -32.07 -3.52
C SER A 661 -3.18 -31.34 -2.48
N GLU A 662 -3.80 -30.48 -1.66
CA GLU A 662 -3.12 -29.68 -0.62
C GLU A 662 -2.44 -30.56 0.45
N TRP A 663 -1.15 -30.84 0.26
CA TRP A 663 -0.27 -31.33 1.33
C TRP A 663 0.43 -30.15 1.99
N PRO A 664 0.46 -30.05 3.33
CA PRO A 664 1.12 -28.95 4.03
C PRO A 664 2.62 -28.87 3.70
N SER A 665 3.07 -27.68 3.31
CA SER A 665 4.50 -27.38 3.12
C SER A 665 5.16 -27.09 4.48
N VAL A 666 5.23 -28.11 5.32
CA VAL A 666 5.81 -28.02 6.66
C VAL A 666 7.18 -28.68 6.66
N ASP A 667 8.16 -27.97 7.20
CA ASP A 667 9.52 -28.47 7.41
C ASP A 667 9.52 -29.78 8.21
N MET A 668 10.42 -30.69 7.86
CA MET A 668 10.56 -31.95 8.58
C MET A 668 10.96 -31.69 10.05
N PRO A 669 10.48 -32.52 11.00
CA PRO A 669 10.88 -32.44 12.40
C PRO A 669 12.36 -32.80 12.55
N LEU A 670 13.03 -32.27 13.59
CA LEU A 670 14.48 -32.43 13.78
C LEU A 670 14.90 -33.89 13.99
N GLU A 671 13.98 -34.72 14.49
CA GLU A 671 14.12 -36.15 14.74
C GLU A 671 13.92 -37.02 13.49
N ASN A 672 13.60 -36.42 12.33
CA ASN A 672 13.39 -37.15 11.08
C ASN A 672 14.70 -37.85 10.63
N GLU A 673 14.59 -39.10 10.17
CA GLU A 673 15.71 -39.89 9.67
C GLU A 673 16.50 -39.18 8.56
N ALA A 674 15.85 -38.32 7.77
CA ALA A 674 16.51 -37.51 6.75
C ALA A 674 17.56 -36.53 7.31
N PHE A 675 17.49 -36.17 8.59
CA PHE A 675 18.45 -35.33 9.29
C PHE A 675 19.37 -36.09 10.25
N ALA A 676 19.36 -37.43 10.23
CA ALA A 676 20.11 -38.25 11.18
C ALA A 676 21.60 -37.90 11.20
N VAL A 677 22.15 -37.73 12.40
CA VAL A 677 23.59 -37.49 12.59
C VAL A 677 24.36 -38.80 12.32
N PRO A 678 25.45 -38.79 11.54
CA PRO A 678 26.29 -39.96 11.33
C PRO A 678 26.79 -40.58 12.64
N LYS A 679 26.90 -41.91 12.66
CA LYS A 679 27.40 -42.66 13.84
C LYS A 679 28.93 -42.52 13.95
N GLY A 680 29.42 -42.38 15.18
CA GLY A 680 30.84 -42.24 15.50
C GLY A 680 31.12 -40.92 16.23
N ASN A 681 32.09 -40.91 17.15
CA ASN A 681 32.48 -39.69 17.88
C ASN A 681 33.06 -38.66 16.90
N ASN A 682 32.55 -37.42 16.91
CA ASN A 682 32.97 -36.36 16.01
C ASN A 682 33.00 -36.75 14.50
N ALA A 683 32.10 -37.64 14.06
CA ALA A 683 32.09 -38.14 12.69
C ALA A 683 31.83 -37.02 11.66
N PRO A 684 32.54 -36.99 10.51
CA PRO A 684 32.27 -36.05 9.43
C PRO A 684 30.80 -36.11 8.98
N GLN A 685 30.15 -34.96 8.90
CA GLN A 685 28.76 -34.80 8.46
C GLN A 685 28.64 -33.65 7.47
N GLN A 686 27.46 -33.48 6.87
CA GLN A 686 27.17 -32.38 5.95
C GLN A 686 28.08 -32.40 4.72
N VAL A 687 28.49 -33.60 4.28
CA VAL A 687 29.48 -33.78 3.23
C VAL A 687 28.93 -33.33 1.89
N HIS A 688 29.64 -32.41 1.24
CA HIS A 688 29.27 -31.89 -0.06
C HIS A 688 30.50 -31.59 -0.90
N ILE A 689 30.36 -31.76 -2.22
CA ILE A 689 31.40 -31.48 -3.19
C ILE A 689 30.93 -30.45 -4.21
N THR A 690 31.86 -29.67 -4.75
CA THR A 690 31.62 -28.83 -5.93
C THR A 690 32.85 -28.81 -6.84
N GLN A 691 32.72 -28.28 -8.05
CA GLN A 691 33.85 -28.16 -8.96
C GLN A 691 34.87 -27.15 -8.42
N GLY A 692 36.15 -27.51 -8.38
CA GLY A 692 37.21 -26.70 -7.77
C GLY A 692 37.98 -25.80 -8.73
N ASP A 693 37.93 -26.10 -10.03
CA ASP A 693 38.63 -25.37 -11.09
C ASP A 693 37.69 -24.93 -12.22
N TYR A 694 38.26 -24.24 -13.20
CA TYR A 694 37.52 -23.72 -14.33
C TYR A 694 37.16 -24.80 -15.38
N ASP A 695 37.84 -25.95 -15.44
CA ASP A 695 37.69 -26.96 -16.51
C ASP A 695 37.24 -28.36 -16.06
N GLY A 696 37.16 -28.63 -14.75
CA GLY A 696 36.71 -29.91 -14.18
C GLY A 696 37.83 -30.88 -13.84
N LYS A 697 39.09 -30.43 -13.73
CA LYS A 697 40.23 -31.21 -13.19
C LYS A 697 40.38 -31.10 -11.66
N ALA A 698 39.54 -30.32 -10.98
CA ALA A 698 39.56 -30.20 -9.53
C ALA A 698 38.17 -30.30 -8.90
N VAL A 699 38.15 -30.66 -7.62
CA VAL A 699 36.96 -30.73 -6.77
C VAL A 699 37.27 -30.05 -5.43
N ILE A 700 36.32 -29.29 -4.90
CA ILE A 700 36.35 -28.85 -3.50
C ILE A 700 35.46 -29.82 -2.73
N ILE A 701 36.01 -30.44 -1.69
CA ILE A 701 35.32 -31.34 -0.78
C ILE A 701 35.18 -30.62 0.56
N SER A 702 33.96 -30.57 1.07
CA SER A 702 33.59 -29.82 2.26
C SER A 702 32.74 -30.67 3.20
N TRP A 703 32.99 -30.53 4.50
CA TRP A 703 32.29 -31.28 5.56
C TRP A 703 32.38 -30.53 6.88
N VAL A 704 31.60 -30.97 7.87
CA VAL A 704 31.59 -30.43 9.23
C VAL A 704 31.94 -31.53 10.23
N THR A 705 32.82 -31.23 11.19
CA THR A 705 33.00 -32.01 12.42
C THR A 705 32.31 -31.28 13.58
N PRO A 706 31.38 -31.91 14.33
CA PRO A 706 30.54 -31.21 15.30
C PRO A 706 31.26 -30.74 16.57
N ASP A 707 32.13 -31.59 17.15
CA ASP A 707 32.54 -31.50 18.55
C ASP A 707 33.97 -30.99 18.71
N GLU A 708 34.88 -31.45 17.85
CA GLU A 708 36.31 -31.14 17.88
C GLU A 708 36.84 -30.80 16.47
N PRO A 709 37.95 -30.05 16.32
CA PRO A 709 38.50 -29.68 15.03
C PRO A 709 38.78 -30.84 14.06
N GLY A 710 39.01 -32.06 14.56
CA GLY A 710 39.26 -33.23 13.72
C GLY A 710 40.47 -33.10 12.79
N SER A 711 40.45 -33.82 11.67
CA SER A 711 41.48 -33.76 10.63
C SER A 711 40.90 -33.16 9.35
N SER A 712 41.58 -32.18 8.77
CA SER A 712 41.28 -31.60 7.45
C SER A 712 41.86 -32.39 6.28
N ILE A 713 42.39 -33.59 6.51
CA ILE A 713 43.02 -34.41 5.46
C ILE A 713 41.95 -35.23 4.73
N VAL A 714 41.94 -35.13 3.40
CA VAL A 714 41.20 -36.04 2.52
C VAL A 714 42.16 -37.06 1.94
N GLN A 715 41.88 -38.35 2.16
CA GLN A 715 42.58 -39.44 1.47
C GLN A 715 41.77 -39.82 0.23
N TYR A 716 42.38 -39.98 -0.94
CA TYR A 716 41.65 -40.30 -2.18
C TYR A 716 42.44 -41.22 -3.12
N GLY A 717 41.71 -41.92 -3.99
CA GLY A 717 42.27 -42.87 -4.97
C GLY A 717 41.23 -43.29 -6.00
N THR A 718 41.62 -44.09 -6.99
CA THR A 718 40.71 -44.59 -8.05
C THR A 718 40.08 -45.95 -7.74
N LEU A 719 40.44 -46.56 -6.61
CA LEU A 719 39.95 -47.86 -6.16
C LEU A 719 39.37 -47.76 -4.73
N GLU A 720 38.26 -48.44 -4.52
CA GLU A 720 37.55 -48.52 -3.23
C GLU A 720 38.48 -49.06 -2.13
N GLY A 721 38.52 -48.39 -0.97
CA GLY A 721 39.41 -48.74 0.14
C GLY A 721 40.92 -48.52 -0.10
N LYS A 722 41.35 -48.01 -1.27
CA LYS A 722 42.77 -47.77 -1.60
C LYS A 722 43.03 -46.32 -2.00
N TYR A 723 43.55 -45.55 -1.05
CA TYR A 723 43.81 -44.12 -1.19
C TYR A 723 45.30 -43.89 -1.47
N ASP A 724 45.67 -43.76 -2.75
CA ASP A 724 47.05 -43.54 -3.20
C ASP A 724 47.53 -42.10 -2.98
N PHE A 725 46.61 -41.16 -2.70
CA PHE A 725 46.88 -39.73 -2.58
C PHE A 725 46.23 -39.14 -1.33
N THR A 726 46.79 -38.04 -0.85
CA THR A 726 46.23 -37.24 0.25
C THR A 726 46.29 -35.76 -0.09
N ALA A 727 45.27 -35.01 0.30
CA ALA A 727 45.21 -33.56 0.23
C ALA A 727 44.86 -32.98 1.60
N GLU A 728 45.40 -31.81 1.92
CA GLU A 728 45.14 -31.11 3.19
C GLU A 728 44.25 -29.90 2.93
N GLY A 729 43.14 -29.81 3.68
CA GLY A 729 42.19 -28.70 3.61
C GLY A 729 42.39 -27.67 4.72
N THR A 730 41.69 -26.55 4.60
CA THR A 730 41.56 -25.54 5.65
C THR A 730 40.39 -25.85 6.57
N ILE A 731 40.38 -25.23 7.75
CA ILE A 731 39.33 -25.33 8.75
C ILE A 731 38.86 -23.93 9.15
N THR A 732 37.55 -23.75 9.24
CA THR A 732 36.91 -22.48 9.62
C THR A 732 35.72 -22.76 10.54
N ASN A 733 35.26 -21.76 11.27
CA ASN A 733 33.96 -21.78 11.94
C ASN A 733 33.38 -20.37 11.96
N TYR A 734 32.08 -20.26 12.23
CA TYR A 734 31.41 -18.99 12.40
C TYR A 734 30.41 -19.05 13.55
N SER A 735 30.15 -17.91 14.18
CA SER A 735 29.00 -17.74 15.07
C SER A 735 27.88 -17.00 14.35
N PHE A 736 26.63 -17.34 14.67
CA PHE A 736 25.45 -16.61 14.23
C PHE A 736 24.57 -16.37 15.45
N TYR A 737 24.40 -15.13 15.89
CA TYR A 737 23.82 -14.82 17.21
C TYR A 737 24.57 -15.60 18.33
N LYS A 738 23.91 -16.52 19.05
CA LYS A 738 24.51 -17.43 20.05
C LYS A 738 24.79 -18.84 19.50
N TYR A 739 24.36 -19.15 18.28
CA TYR A 739 24.77 -20.37 17.59
C TYR A 739 26.26 -20.26 17.23
N LYS A 740 26.96 -21.40 17.31
CA LYS A 740 28.31 -21.59 16.80
C LYS A 740 28.25 -22.79 15.87
N SER A 741 28.83 -22.66 14.68
CA SER A 741 29.00 -23.81 13.80
C SER A 741 29.93 -24.84 14.43
N GLY A 742 29.77 -26.09 14.02
CA GLY A 742 30.89 -27.04 14.07
C GLY A 742 32.06 -26.55 13.22
N TYR A 743 33.12 -27.34 13.16
CA TYR A 743 34.30 -26.99 12.38
C TYR A 743 34.09 -27.36 10.92
N ILE A 744 34.04 -26.35 10.06
CA ILE A 744 33.79 -26.47 8.62
C ILE A 744 35.14 -26.63 7.92
N HIS A 745 35.32 -27.78 7.28
CA HIS A 745 36.50 -28.10 6.50
C HIS A 745 36.27 -27.82 5.02
N GLN A 746 37.31 -27.36 4.32
CA GLN A 746 37.30 -27.17 2.87
C GLN A 746 38.64 -27.65 2.29
N CYS A 747 38.62 -28.68 1.46
CA CYS A 747 39.81 -29.24 0.83
C CYS A 747 39.68 -29.18 -0.70
N LEU A 748 40.62 -28.50 -1.36
CA LEU A 748 40.73 -28.48 -2.82
C LEU A 748 41.64 -29.63 -3.27
N ILE A 749 41.11 -30.52 -4.12
CA ILE A 749 41.88 -31.57 -4.77
C ILE A 749 42.00 -31.23 -6.25
N GLU A 750 43.24 -31.02 -6.71
CA GLU A 750 43.56 -30.63 -8.09
C GLU A 750 44.23 -31.76 -8.89
N GLY A 751 44.35 -31.59 -10.20
CA GLY A 751 45.11 -32.48 -11.08
C GLY A 751 44.42 -33.80 -11.44
N LEU A 752 43.16 -33.99 -11.05
CA LEU A 752 42.37 -35.21 -11.26
C LEU A 752 42.17 -35.52 -12.74
N GLU A 753 42.23 -36.79 -13.13
CA GLU A 753 41.95 -37.19 -14.51
C GLU A 753 40.48 -37.06 -14.87
N PHE A 754 40.19 -36.78 -16.14
CA PHE A 754 38.83 -36.64 -16.66
C PHE A 754 38.11 -37.99 -16.76
N ASP A 755 36.78 -37.97 -16.72
CA ASP A 755 35.90 -39.15 -16.83
C ASP A 755 36.31 -40.34 -15.94
N SER A 756 36.81 -40.03 -14.74
CA SER A 756 37.42 -40.99 -13.82
C SER A 756 36.68 -40.99 -12.49
N LYS A 757 36.39 -42.19 -11.97
CA LYS A 757 35.80 -42.36 -10.65
C LYS A 757 36.89 -42.30 -9.58
N TYR A 758 36.67 -41.46 -8.58
CA TYR A 758 37.54 -41.34 -7.41
C TYR A 758 36.75 -41.68 -6.15
N TYR A 759 37.37 -42.46 -5.28
CA TYR A 759 36.94 -42.72 -3.91
C TYR A 759 37.70 -41.78 -2.99
N TYR A 760 37.01 -41.25 -1.98
CA TYR A 760 37.62 -40.37 -0.99
C TYR A 760 37.12 -40.68 0.42
N LYS A 761 38.01 -40.50 1.40
CA LYS A 761 37.80 -40.81 2.81
C LYS A 761 38.07 -39.59 3.67
N LEU A 762 37.15 -39.35 4.60
CA LEU A 762 37.16 -38.27 5.57
C LEU A 762 37.23 -38.82 6.99
N GLY A 763 37.92 -38.10 7.89
CA GLY A 763 38.06 -38.46 9.29
C GLY A 763 39.01 -39.65 9.54
N SER A 764 39.17 -40.02 10.80
CA SER A 764 40.09 -41.07 11.26
C SER A 764 39.41 -42.08 12.20
N GLY A 765 40.01 -43.26 12.34
CA GLY A 765 39.50 -44.34 13.19
C GLY A 765 38.08 -44.80 12.82
N ASP A 766 37.31 -45.21 13.82
CA ASP A 766 35.95 -45.77 13.69
C ASP A 766 34.91 -44.74 13.21
N SER A 767 35.23 -43.44 13.30
CA SER A 767 34.39 -42.33 12.83
C SER A 767 34.66 -41.94 11.37
N SER A 768 35.55 -42.65 10.67
CA SER A 768 35.92 -42.32 9.29
C SER A 768 34.84 -42.77 8.28
N ARG A 769 34.62 -41.96 7.25
CA ARG A 769 33.56 -42.17 6.24
C ARG A 769 34.15 -42.15 4.83
N GLU A 770 33.75 -43.10 3.99
CA GLU A 770 34.13 -43.19 2.57
C GLU A 770 32.96 -42.76 1.68
N PHE A 771 33.30 -42.08 0.59
CA PHE A 771 32.40 -41.61 -0.46
C PHE A 771 33.11 -41.77 -1.82
N TRP A 772 32.42 -41.43 -2.91
CA TRP A 772 33.01 -41.42 -4.25
C TRP A 772 32.39 -40.34 -5.13
N PHE A 773 33.10 -39.89 -6.15
CA PHE A 773 32.57 -39.02 -7.21
C PHE A 773 33.16 -39.42 -8.57
N GLN A 774 32.59 -38.88 -9.65
CA GLN A 774 33.15 -39.01 -11.01
C GLN A 774 33.47 -37.63 -11.58
N THR A 775 34.69 -37.46 -12.08
CA THR A 775 35.08 -36.23 -12.79
C THR A 775 34.33 -36.12 -14.12
N PRO A 776 34.06 -34.89 -14.62
CA PRO A 776 33.39 -34.73 -15.90
C PRO A 776 34.28 -35.22 -17.06
N PRO A 777 33.69 -35.52 -18.24
CA PRO A 777 34.47 -35.72 -19.45
C PRO A 777 35.19 -34.42 -19.84
N ARG A 778 36.36 -34.57 -20.47
CA ARG A 778 37.20 -33.46 -20.94
C ARG A 778 36.41 -32.49 -21.80
N ILE A 779 36.70 -31.18 -21.65
CA ILE A 779 36.05 -30.12 -22.44
C ILE A 779 36.13 -30.39 -23.94
N ASN A 780 34.97 -30.66 -24.55
CA ASN A 780 34.81 -31.03 -25.95
C ASN A 780 33.40 -30.62 -26.41
N PRO A 781 33.24 -29.98 -27.58
CA PRO A 781 31.93 -29.52 -28.05
C PRO A 781 30.88 -30.61 -28.21
N ASP A 782 31.26 -31.86 -28.47
CA ASP A 782 30.33 -32.98 -28.59
C ASP A 782 30.23 -33.84 -27.32
N ALA A 783 30.87 -33.46 -26.21
CA ALA A 783 30.72 -34.18 -24.94
C ALA A 783 29.28 -34.12 -24.45
N SER A 784 28.68 -35.30 -24.26
CA SER A 784 27.37 -35.47 -23.64
C SER A 784 27.47 -35.26 -22.14
N TYR A 785 26.46 -34.64 -21.52
CA TYR A 785 26.41 -34.47 -20.07
C TYR A 785 24.97 -34.21 -19.60
N LYS A 786 24.58 -34.77 -18.45
CA LYS A 786 23.26 -34.55 -17.86
C LYS A 786 23.33 -33.75 -16.57
N PHE A 787 22.74 -32.55 -16.59
CA PHE A 787 22.58 -31.70 -15.42
C PHE A 787 21.20 -31.90 -14.79
N GLY A 788 21.13 -31.88 -13.46
CA GLY A 788 19.93 -31.54 -12.71
C GLY A 788 19.81 -30.03 -12.52
N ILE A 789 18.59 -29.53 -12.38
CA ILE A 789 18.31 -28.15 -12.00
C ILE A 789 17.27 -28.21 -10.86
N ILE A 790 17.60 -27.56 -9.74
CA ILE A 790 16.80 -27.46 -8.53
C ILE A 790 17.00 -26.04 -7.98
N GLY A 791 15.93 -25.34 -7.62
CA GLY A 791 15.96 -24.15 -6.76
C GLY A 791 15.10 -24.38 -5.54
N ASP A 792 15.21 -23.49 -4.54
CA ASP A 792 14.11 -23.24 -3.61
C ASP A 792 13.69 -24.51 -2.85
N LEU A 793 14.71 -25.28 -2.43
CA LEU A 793 14.53 -26.66 -1.99
C LEU A 793 13.91 -26.71 -0.60
N GLY A 794 14.48 -25.99 0.37
CA GLY A 794 14.09 -26.10 1.77
C GLY A 794 14.27 -27.51 2.34
N GLN A 795 13.53 -27.84 3.40
CA GLN A 795 13.68 -29.11 4.12
C GLN A 795 12.35 -29.72 4.58
N THR A 796 11.32 -29.62 3.73
CA THR A 796 10.00 -30.24 3.91
C THR A 796 9.96 -31.67 3.36
N TYR A 797 8.84 -32.37 3.57
CA TYR A 797 8.56 -33.64 2.89
C TYR A 797 8.46 -33.50 1.37
N ASN A 798 8.06 -32.34 0.84
CA ASN A 798 8.09 -32.07 -0.60
C ASN A 798 9.54 -31.96 -1.08
N SER A 799 10.42 -31.29 -0.33
CA SER A 799 11.86 -31.20 -0.60
C SER A 799 12.51 -32.58 -0.68
N LEU A 800 12.16 -33.48 0.26
CA LEU A 800 12.62 -34.87 0.24
C LEU A 800 12.11 -35.63 -1.00
N SER A 801 10.84 -35.46 -1.36
CA SER A 801 10.26 -36.05 -2.58
C SER A 801 10.99 -35.58 -3.85
N THR A 802 11.25 -34.27 -3.97
CA THR A 802 12.03 -33.68 -5.06
C THR A 802 13.43 -34.27 -5.16
N LEU A 803 14.14 -34.37 -4.03
CA LEU A 803 15.49 -34.91 -3.99
C LEU A 803 15.52 -36.40 -4.38
N GLU A 804 14.55 -37.20 -3.92
CA GLU A 804 14.42 -38.61 -4.31
C GLU A 804 14.04 -38.82 -5.78
N HIS A 805 13.20 -37.94 -6.35
CA HIS A 805 12.93 -37.90 -7.79
C HIS A 805 14.21 -37.60 -8.56
N TYR A 806 14.91 -36.54 -8.15
CA TYR A 806 16.16 -36.12 -8.76
C TYR A 806 17.22 -37.22 -8.77
N MET A 807 17.44 -37.91 -7.65
CA MET A 807 18.44 -38.98 -7.53
C MET A 807 18.20 -40.16 -8.50
N GLN A 808 16.98 -40.34 -9.00
CA GLN A 808 16.63 -41.39 -9.97
C GLN A 808 16.73 -40.92 -11.43
N SER A 809 16.98 -39.63 -11.66
CA SER A 809 17.12 -39.06 -12.99
C SER A 809 18.41 -39.46 -13.71
N GLY A 810 19.45 -39.89 -12.99
CA GLY A 810 20.77 -40.19 -13.55
C GLY A 810 21.55 -38.96 -14.03
N ALA A 811 21.24 -37.77 -13.53
CA ALA A 811 22.08 -36.59 -13.69
C ALA A 811 23.42 -36.74 -12.95
N GLN A 812 24.42 -35.98 -13.38
CA GLN A 812 25.83 -36.12 -12.97
C GLN A 812 26.38 -34.90 -12.20
N ALA A 813 25.60 -33.81 -12.16
CA ALA A 813 25.84 -32.59 -11.39
C ALA A 813 24.52 -31.81 -11.27
N VAL A 814 24.38 -30.98 -10.23
CA VAL A 814 23.22 -30.09 -10.04
C VAL A 814 23.62 -28.64 -10.32
N LEU A 815 22.74 -27.92 -11.02
CA LEU A 815 22.73 -26.45 -11.11
C LEU A 815 21.74 -25.97 -10.05
N PHE A 816 22.22 -25.49 -8.91
CA PHE A 816 21.36 -25.09 -7.80
C PHE A 816 21.08 -23.59 -7.86
N VAL A 817 19.82 -23.18 -8.07
CA VAL A 817 19.47 -21.79 -8.43
C VAL A 817 19.08 -20.89 -7.25
N GLY A 818 19.61 -21.17 -6.06
CA GLY A 818 19.41 -20.37 -4.84
C GLY A 818 18.30 -20.89 -3.94
N ASP A 819 18.21 -20.30 -2.75
CA ASP A 819 17.32 -20.66 -1.64
C ASP A 819 17.48 -22.12 -1.21
N LEU A 820 18.57 -22.36 -0.49
CA LEU A 820 18.99 -23.67 -0.01
C LEU A 820 18.08 -24.11 1.14
N SER A 821 18.27 -23.52 2.33
CA SER A 821 17.81 -24.11 3.60
C SER A 821 16.53 -23.50 4.19
N TYR A 822 16.18 -22.27 3.79
CA TYR A 822 15.14 -21.42 4.44
C TYR A 822 15.33 -21.31 5.96
N ALA A 823 16.58 -21.35 6.42
CA ALA A 823 16.94 -21.27 7.84
C ALA A 823 16.62 -19.90 8.46
N ASP A 824 16.60 -18.83 7.67
CA ASP A 824 16.24 -17.47 8.03
C ASP A 824 14.77 -17.31 8.49
N ARG A 825 13.89 -18.24 8.11
CA ARG A 825 12.51 -18.33 8.63
C ARG A 825 12.45 -18.74 10.11
N TYR A 826 13.55 -19.22 10.68
CA TYR A 826 13.69 -19.55 12.09
C TYR A 826 14.32 -18.41 12.89
N GLN A 827 14.32 -18.50 14.22
CA GLN A 827 14.79 -17.43 15.11
C GLN A 827 15.95 -17.90 16.01
N TYR A 828 16.83 -16.96 16.35
CA TYR A 828 17.93 -17.16 17.29
C TYR A 828 18.89 -18.26 16.83
N ASN A 829 19.04 -19.33 17.62
CA ASN A 829 20.01 -20.40 17.33
C ASN A 829 19.50 -21.37 16.27
N ASP A 830 18.19 -21.42 16.05
CA ASP A 830 17.55 -22.38 15.17
C ASP A 830 17.90 -22.13 13.70
N VAL A 831 18.28 -20.89 13.35
CA VAL A 831 18.85 -20.54 12.03
C VAL A 831 20.08 -21.39 11.73
N GLY A 832 21.06 -21.41 12.63
CA GLY A 832 22.28 -22.21 12.44
C GLY A 832 22.00 -23.72 12.45
N LEU A 833 21.08 -24.17 13.30
CA LEU A 833 20.65 -25.57 13.37
C LEU A 833 19.96 -26.03 12.08
N ARG A 834 19.17 -25.16 11.44
CA ARG A 834 18.46 -25.45 10.19
C ARG A 834 19.36 -25.48 8.97
N TRP A 835 20.48 -24.77 9.00
CA TRP A 835 21.58 -24.99 8.05
C TRP A 835 22.22 -26.38 8.23
N ASP A 836 22.45 -26.83 9.47
CA ASP A 836 23.07 -28.13 9.75
C ASP A 836 22.17 -29.31 9.37
N THR A 837 20.86 -29.24 9.64
CA THR A 837 19.90 -30.27 9.23
C THR A 837 19.75 -30.35 7.71
N TRP A 838 19.62 -29.20 7.02
CA TRP A 838 19.54 -29.17 5.57
C TRP A 838 20.77 -29.82 4.91
N ALA A 839 21.97 -29.47 5.39
CA ALA A 839 23.22 -29.99 4.83
C ALA A 839 23.39 -31.50 5.07
N ARG A 840 22.91 -32.05 6.21
CA ARG A 840 22.79 -33.52 6.39
C ARG A 840 21.77 -34.15 5.46
N PHE A 841 20.64 -33.47 5.22
CA PHE A 841 19.59 -33.97 4.33
C PHE A 841 20.06 -34.14 2.88
N VAL A 842 20.76 -33.14 2.32
CA VAL A 842 21.24 -33.18 0.93
C VAL A 842 22.52 -34.01 0.74
N GLU A 843 23.24 -34.37 1.82
CA GLU A 843 24.49 -35.16 1.81
C GLU A 843 24.40 -36.41 0.92
N ARG A 844 23.24 -37.09 0.94
CA ARG A 844 22.91 -38.27 0.12
C ARG A 844 23.09 -38.07 -1.40
N SER A 845 23.14 -36.82 -1.85
CA SER A 845 23.41 -36.41 -3.23
C SER A 845 24.72 -35.61 -3.33
N THR A 846 24.89 -34.60 -2.48
CA THR A 846 26.01 -33.65 -2.57
C THR A 846 27.37 -34.28 -2.28
N ALA A 847 27.45 -35.40 -1.54
CA ALA A 847 28.70 -36.10 -1.31
C ALA A 847 29.21 -36.88 -2.54
N TYR A 848 28.32 -37.18 -3.51
CA TYR A 848 28.61 -38.07 -4.65
C TYR A 848 28.69 -37.36 -6.00
N GLN A 849 28.12 -36.16 -6.11
CA GLN A 849 28.13 -35.36 -7.33
C GLN A 849 28.15 -33.87 -7.00
N PRO A 850 28.83 -33.04 -7.82
CA PRO A 850 28.97 -31.64 -7.52
C PRO A 850 27.68 -30.87 -7.75
N TRP A 851 27.34 -30.04 -6.78
CA TRP A 851 26.30 -29.02 -6.89
C TRP A 851 26.98 -27.67 -7.15
N LEU A 852 26.55 -26.96 -8.18
CA LEU A 852 27.01 -25.62 -8.52
C LEU A 852 26.06 -24.61 -7.89
N TRP A 853 26.56 -23.93 -6.86
CA TRP A 853 25.78 -23.05 -5.99
C TRP A 853 25.53 -21.69 -6.62
N CYS A 854 24.27 -21.28 -6.71
CA CYS A 854 23.81 -19.90 -6.79
C CYS A 854 23.20 -19.52 -5.43
N ALA A 855 23.18 -18.24 -5.09
CA ALA A 855 22.58 -17.73 -3.84
C ALA A 855 21.29 -16.96 -4.12
N GLY A 856 20.25 -17.27 -3.35
CA GLY A 856 18.96 -16.59 -3.33
C GLY A 856 18.82 -15.57 -2.21
N ASN A 857 17.59 -15.18 -1.88
CA ASN A 857 17.32 -14.21 -0.81
C ASN A 857 17.37 -14.86 0.58
N HIS A 858 17.02 -16.14 0.70
CA HIS A 858 17.09 -16.86 1.97
C HIS A 858 18.54 -17.13 2.41
N GLU A 859 19.52 -16.97 1.50
CA GLU A 859 20.94 -16.93 1.86
C GLU A 859 21.40 -15.58 2.43
N ILE A 860 20.62 -14.50 2.36
CA ILE A 860 21.06 -13.16 2.78
C ILE A 860 21.36 -13.12 4.29
N ASP A 861 20.59 -13.83 5.13
CA ASP A 861 20.79 -13.94 6.60
C ASP A 861 20.94 -12.57 7.33
N TYR A 862 20.39 -11.49 6.78
CA TYR A 862 20.53 -10.13 7.34
C TYR A 862 19.50 -9.86 8.43
N MET A 863 19.90 -10.01 9.70
CA MET A 863 19.05 -9.90 10.88
C MET A 863 19.60 -8.89 11.91
N PRO A 864 19.43 -7.57 11.69
CA PRO A 864 19.99 -6.53 12.55
C PRO A 864 19.54 -6.61 14.02
N TYR A 865 18.32 -7.08 14.28
CA TYR A 865 17.80 -7.27 15.64
C TYR A 865 18.55 -8.35 16.45
N MET A 866 19.39 -9.16 15.79
CA MET A 866 20.26 -10.17 16.40
C MET A 866 21.73 -9.74 16.44
N GLY A 867 22.07 -8.57 15.89
CA GLY A 867 23.45 -8.14 15.64
C GLY A 867 24.07 -8.74 14.37
N GLU A 868 23.32 -9.50 13.58
CA GLU A 868 23.81 -10.16 12.36
C GLU A 868 23.56 -9.26 11.14
N VAL A 869 24.57 -8.42 10.84
CA VAL A 869 24.50 -7.37 9.80
C VAL A 869 25.37 -7.65 8.57
N THR A 870 25.99 -8.83 8.49
CA THR A 870 26.85 -9.24 7.37
C THR A 870 26.06 -10.16 6.43
N PRO A 871 25.70 -9.73 5.21
CA PRO A 871 24.97 -10.58 4.27
C PRO A 871 25.74 -11.86 3.89
N PHE A 872 25.00 -12.94 3.62
CA PHE A 872 25.54 -14.22 3.12
C PHE A 872 26.52 -14.93 4.08
N LYS A 873 26.51 -14.57 5.37
CA LYS A 873 27.46 -15.09 6.36
C LYS A 873 27.46 -16.62 6.44
N SER A 874 26.30 -17.26 6.63
CA SER A 874 26.22 -18.73 6.70
C SER A 874 26.59 -19.40 5.38
N TYR A 875 26.07 -18.87 4.27
CA TYR A 875 26.31 -19.39 2.92
C TYR A 875 27.81 -19.41 2.56
N ILE A 876 28.51 -18.28 2.71
CA ILE A 876 29.92 -18.13 2.31
C ILE A 876 30.85 -19.03 3.13
N HIS A 877 30.56 -19.27 4.42
CA HIS A 877 31.37 -20.18 5.24
C HIS A 877 31.13 -21.66 4.88
N ARG A 878 29.90 -22.02 4.52
CA ARG A 878 29.51 -23.42 4.26
C ARG A 878 29.81 -23.87 2.83
N TYR A 879 29.44 -23.08 1.83
CA TYR A 879 29.41 -23.49 0.42
C TYR A 879 30.47 -22.72 -0.40
N PRO A 880 31.71 -23.22 -0.49
CA PRO A 880 32.74 -22.60 -1.32
C PRO A 880 32.39 -22.72 -2.80
N THR A 881 32.91 -21.79 -3.62
CA THR A 881 32.77 -21.80 -5.08
C THR A 881 34.14 -21.57 -5.75
N PRO A 882 34.37 -22.03 -6.99
CA PRO A 882 35.65 -21.88 -7.70
C PRO A 882 35.82 -20.47 -8.30
N TYR A 883 35.39 -19.42 -7.59
CA TYR A 883 35.28 -18.06 -8.14
C TYR A 883 36.61 -17.49 -8.64
N LEU A 884 37.70 -17.77 -7.93
CA LEU A 884 39.07 -17.40 -8.32
C LEU A 884 39.48 -18.01 -9.66
N ALA A 885 39.06 -19.24 -9.96
CA ALA A 885 39.38 -19.92 -11.21
C ALA A 885 38.76 -19.20 -12.43
N SER A 886 37.64 -18.50 -12.24
CA SER A 886 37.00 -17.62 -13.23
C SER A 886 37.45 -16.15 -13.17
N SER A 887 38.51 -15.84 -12.42
CA SER A 887 38.99 -14.47 -12.16
C SER A 887 37.90 -13.53 -11.60
N SER A 888 36.96 -14.07 -10.83
CA SER A 888 35.98 -13.28 -10.07
C SER A 888 36.59 -12.76 -8.77
N SER A 889 36.03 -11.67 -8.25
CA SER A 889 36.40 -11.06 -6.97
C SER A 889 35.48 -11.47 -5.81
N SER A 890 34.53 -12.39 -6.03
CA SER A 890 33.52 -12.77 -5.03
C SER A 890 33.03 -14.21 -5.25
N PRO A 891 32.77 -15.00 -4.19
CA PRO A 891 32.18 -16.33 -4.33
C PRO A 891 30.74 -16.32 -4.89
N MET A 892 30.07 -15.16 -4.87
CA MET A 892 28.66 -14.98 -5.23
C MET A 892 28.40 -14.97 -6.74
N TRP A 893 29.41 -14.69 -7.57
CA TRP A 893 29.31 -14.76 -9.03
C TRP A 893 30.60 -15.33 -9.60
N TYR A 894 30.49 -16.34 -10.46
CA TYR A 894 31.63 -17.09 -10.99
C TYR A 894 31.23 -17.85 -12.25
N ALA A 895 32.20 -18.48 -12.91
CA ALA A 895 31.93 -19.34 -14.04
C ALA A 895 32.75 -20.62 -14.00
N VAL A 896 32.22 -21.67 -14.62
CA VAL A 896 32.90 -22.95 -14.80
C VAL A 896 32.60 -23.53 -16.18
N ARG A 897 33.52 -24.33 -16.71
CA ARG A 897 33.33 -25.17 -17.88
C ARG A 897 33.24 -26.62 -17.43
N ARG A 898 32.27 -27.35 -17.98
CA ARG A 898 32.03 -28.76 -17.66
C ARG A 898 31.48 -29.47 -18.89
N ALA A 899 32.16 -30.53 -19.33
CA ALA A 899 31.86 -31.23 -20.60
C ALA A 899 31.77 -30.25 -21.80
N SER A 900 30.59 -30.04 -22.38
CA SER A 900 30.36 -29.12 -23.50
C SER A 900 29.68 -27.80 -23.09
N ALA A 901 29.51 -27.55 -21.78
CA ALA A 901 28.86 -26.37 -21.23
C ALA A 901 29.85 -25.36 -20.63
N HIS A 902 29.54 -24.08 -20.84
CA HIS A 902 30.06 -22.92 -20.12
C HIS A 902 28.92 -22.40 -19.26
N ILE A 903 29.11 -22.42 -17.94
CA ILE A 903 28.09 -22.08 -16.95
C ILE A 903 28.56 -20.80 -16.26
N ILE A 904 27.73 -19.77 -16.29
CA ILE A 904 27.95 -18.50 -15.60
C ILE A 904 26.92 -18.42 -14.46
N VAL A 905 27.37 -18.20 -13.24
CA VAL A 905 26.53 -17.99 -12.06
C VAL A 905 26.58 -16.51 -11.67
N LEU A 906 25.40 -15.91 -11.50
CA LEU A 906 25.22 -14.52 -11.12
C LEU A 906 24.48 -14.41 -9.79
N SER A 907 24.74 -13.33 -9.05
CA SER A 907 24.05 -13.01 -7.81
C SER A 907 23.04 -11.89 -8.05
N SER A 908 21.75 -12.23 -7.94
CA SER A 908 20.62 -11.30 -8.01
C SER A 908 20.66 -10.23 -6.91
N TYR A 909 21.31 -10.55 -5.78
CA TYR A 909 21.33 -9.72 -4.56
C TYR A 909 22.69 -9.05 -4.29
N SER A 910 23.63 -9.15 -5.23
CA SER A 910 24.89 -8.38 -5.20
C SER A 910 24.86 -7.24 -6.22
N PRO A 911 25.58 -6.12 -6.01
CA PRO A 911 25.59 -5.00 -6.96
C PRO A 911 25.96 -5.44 -8.39
N PHE A 912 25.03 -5.31 -9.33
CA PHE A 912 25.16 -5.73 -10.73
C PHE A 912 25.07 -4.57 -11.75
N VAL A 913 24.81 -3.35 -11.31
CA VAL A 913 24.70 -2.16 -12.17
C VAL A 913 26.05 -1.75 -12.78
N LYS A 914 26.02 -0.83 -13.76
CA LYS A 914 27.21 -0.37 -14.48
C LYS A 914 28.36 0.01 -13.54
N TYR A 915 29.57 -0.46 -13.87
CA TYR A 915 30.83 -0.29 -13.11
C TYR A 915 30.95 -1.05 -11.77
N THR A 916 29.96 -1.85 -11.36
CA THR A 916 30.13 -2.75 -10.21
C THR A 916 31.08 -3.92 -10.54
N PRO A 917 31.68 -4.59 -9.52
CA PRO A 917 32.56 -5.74 -9.75
C PRO A 917 31.91 -6.87 -10.56
N GLN A 918 30.66 -7.22 -10.27
CA GLN A 918 29.91 -8.24 -11.01
C GLN A 918 29.68 -7.82 -12.47
N TRP A 919 29.32 -6.56 -12.73
CA TRP A 919 29.13 -6.03 -14.09
C TRP A 919 30.42 -6.06 -14.91
N VAL A 920 31.54 -5.61 -14.33
CA VAL A 920 32.86 -5.60 -14.98
C VAL A 920 33.35 -7.03 -15.25
N TRP A 921 33.13 -7.95 -14.30
CA TRP A 921 33.49 -9.35 -14.45
C TRP A 921 32.66 -10.03 -15.55
N LEU A 922 31.33 -9.93 -15.52
CA LEU A 922 30.47 -10.57 -16.52
C LEU A 922 30.77 -10.08 -17.95
N GLN A 923 31.08 -8.78 -18.12
CA GLN A 923 31.45 -8.25 -19.43
C GLN A 923 32.75 -8.86 -19.98
N LYS A 924 33.71 -9.18 -19.11
CA LYS A 924 34.95 -9.87 -19.49
C LYS A 924 34.67 -11.34 -19.77
N GLU A 925 33.87 -11.98 -18.92
CA GLU A 925 33.61 -13.42 -19.03
C GLU A 925 32.77 -13.77 -20.27
N LEU A 926 31.73 -13.00 -20.61
CA LEU A 926 30.98 -13.21 -21.85
C LEU A 926 31.86 -13.07 -23.11
N LYS A 927 32.95 -12.28 -23.06
CA LYS A 927 33.96 -12.18 -24.12
C LYS A 927 34.97 -13.34 -24.12
N SER A 928 35.12 -14.07 -23.01
CA SER A 928 36.02 -15.24 -22.89
C SER A 928 35.42 -16.52 -23.51
N VAL A 929 34.09 -16.59 -23.64
CA VAL A 929 33.34 -17.78 -24.10
C VAL A 929 33.72 -18.21 -25.54
N ASP A 930 34.43 -19.32 -25.66
CA ASP A 930 34.69 -19.98 -26.95
C ASP A 930 33.64 -21.06 -27.27
N ARG A 931 32.60 -20.67 -28.00
CA ARG A 931 31.51 -21.57 -28.46
C ARG A 931 31.97 -22.71 -29.39
N LYS A 932 33.26 -22.80 -29.77
CA LYS A 932 33.84 -23.98 -30.42
C LYS A 932 34.32 -25.04 -29.44
N LYS A 933 34.64 -24.68 -28.20
CA LYS A 933 35.00 -25.59 -27.10
C LYS A 933 33.78 -25.95 -26.27
N THR A 934 33.09 -24.92 -25.76
CA THR A 934 31.88 -25.01 -24.94
C THR A 934 30.69 -24.41 -25.70
N PRO A 935 30.05 -25.19 -26.59
CA PRO A 935 28.94 -24.69 -27.41
C PRO A 935 27.73 -24.26 -26.60
N TRP A 936 27.48 -24.87 -25.45
CA TRP A 936 26.34 -24.53 -24.58
C TRP A 936 26.72 -23.43 -23.62
N LEU A 937 26.08 -22.27 -23.74
CA LEU A 937 26.23 -21.16 -22.80
C LEU A 937 24.99 -21.09 -21.91
N ILE A 938 25.17 -21.40 -20.63
CA ILE A 938 24.13 -21.47 -19.60
C ILE A 938 24.39 -20.35 -18.58
N VAL A 939 23.32 -19.66 -18.16
CA VAL A 939 23.40 -18.70 -17.05
C VAL A 939 22.50 -19.16 -15.90
N LEU A 940 23.00 -19.10 -14.68
CA LEU A 940 22.24 -19.27 -13.44
C LEU A 940 22.13 -17.91 -12.74
N MET A 941 20.96 -17.63 -12.21
CA MET A 941 20.66 -16.55 -11.28
C MET A 941 19.51 -17.02 -10.38
N HIS A 942 19.18 -16.29 -9.32
CA HIS A 942 18.03 -16.67 -8.50
C HIS A 942 16.73 -16.06 -9.00
N VAL A 943 16.68 -14.72 -9.12
CA VAL A 943 15.46 -14.00 -9.55
C VAL A 943 15.24 -14.15 -11.06
N PRO A 944 14.07 -14.64 -11.53
CA PRO A 944 13.75 -14.78 -12.95
C PRO A 944 13.57 -13.44 -13.66
N LEU A 945 14.21 -13.27 -14.82
CA LEU A 945 14.05 -12.07 -15.67
C LEU A 945 12.73 -12.06 -16.44
N TYR A 946 12.12 -13.23 -16.63
CA TYR A 946 10.79 -13.39 -17.23
C TYR A 946 9.99 -14.33 -16.33
N ASN A 947 8.88 -13.82 -15.82
CA ASN A 947 7.99 -14.46 -14.86
C ASN A 947 6.56 -13.97 -15.16
N SER A 948 5.61 -14.88 -15.31
CA SER A 948 4.18 -14.57 -15.44
C SER A 948 3.34 -15.01 -14.23
N ASN A 949 3.99 -15.50 -13.17
CA ASN A 949 3.37 -15.69 -11.86
C ASN A 949 3.03 -14.34 -11.21
N GLU A 950 2.05 -14.31 -10.30
CA GLU A 950 1.78 -13.12 -9.47
C GLU A 950 2.85 -12.95 -8.38
N ALA A 951 3.40 -14.04 -7.85
CA ALA A 951 4.54 -14.00 -6.93
C ALA A 951 5.79 -13.52 -7.65
N HIS A 952 6.51 -12.58 -7.03
CA HIS A 952 7.75 -11.97 -7.53
C HIS A 952 7.66 -11.43 -8.97
N PHE A 953 6.47 -10.97 -9.37
CA PHE A 953 6.24 -10.40 -10.69
C PHE A 953 7.08 -9.14 -10.89
N MET A 954 7.84 -9.07 -12.00
CA MET A 954 8.74 -7.97 -12.35
C MET A 954 9.92 -7.68 -11.40
N GLU A 955 10.22 -8.52 -10.40
CA GLU A 955 11.41 -8.28 -9.54
C GLU A 955 12.73 -8.35 -10.32
N GLY A 956 12.82 -9.22 -11.33
CA GLY A 956 14.01 -9.37 -12.19
C GLY A 956 14.27 -8.19 -13.15
N GLU A 957 13.34 -7.24 -13.30
CA GLU A 957 13.42 -6.16 -14.31
C GLU A 957 14.69 -5.33 -14.20
N SER A 958 15.17 -5.06 -12.98
CA SER A 958 16.38 -4.27 -12.74
C SER A 958 17.63 -4.96 -13.29
N MET A 959 17.73 -6.29 -13.17
CA MET A 959 18.83 -7.07 -13.74
C MET A 959 18.63 -7.27 -15.26
N ARG A 960 17.38 -7.46 -15.70
CA ARG A 960 17.03 -7.60 -17.13
C ARG A 960 17.49 -6.36 -17.92
N ALA A 961 17.17 -5.16 -17.44
CA ALA A 961 17.57 -3.90 -18.06
C ALA A 961 19.10 -3.70 -18.19
N VAL A 962 19.92 -4.44 -17.43
CA VAL A 962 21.39 -4.33 -17.45
C VAL A 962 22.05 -5.44 -18.27
N PHE A 963 21.52 -6.67 -18.24
CA PHE A 963 22.18 -7.84 -18.83
C PHE A 963 21.45 -8.50 -20.01
N GLU A 964 20.16 -8.24 -20.26
CA GLU A 964 19.41 -8.91 -21.33
C GLU A 964 20.03 -8.69 -22.71
N GLU A 965 20.44 -7.45 -23.02
CA GLU A 965 21.14 -7.11 -24.27
C GLU A 965 22.39 -7.97 -24.46
N TRP A 966 23.16 -8.20 -23.39
CA TRP A 966 24.37 -9.02 -23.45
C TRP A 966 24.06 -10.50 -23.65
N PHE A 967 23.03 -11.02 -22.99
CA PHE A 967 22.60 -12.42 -23.17
C PHE A 967 22.11 -12.68 -24.61
N VAL A 968 21.38 -11.73 -25.20
CA VAL A 968 20.96 -11.76 -26.61
C VAL A 968 22.16 -11.62 -27.57
N HIS A 969 23.08 -10.70 -27.29
CA HIS A 969 24.27 -10.45 -28.11
C HIS A 969 25.19 -11.67 -28.17
N HIS A 970 25.53 -12.23 -27.00
CA HIS A 970 26.37 -13.43 -26.87
C HIS A 970 25.61 -14.74 -27.15
N LYS A 971 24.29 -14.66 -27.39
CA LYS A 971 23.40 -15.77 -27.73
C LYS A 971 23.48 -16.91 -26.71
N VAL A 972 23.19 -16.58 -25.46
CA VAL A 972 22.99 -17.53 -24.36
C VAL A 972 21.94 -18.56 -24.80
N ASP A 973 22.15 -19.84 -24.49
CA ASP A 973 21.26 -20.90 -24.93
C ASP A 973 20.01 -20.97 -24.05
N VAL A 974 20.20 -20.93 -22.72
CA VAL A 974 19.18 -21.03 -21.67
C VAL A 974 19.63 -20.28 -20.41
N ILE A 975 18.68 -19.69 -19.68
CA ILE A 975 18.87 -19.11 -18.35
C ILE A 975 17.95 -19.83 -17.36
N PHE A 976 18.51 -20.27 -16.24
CA PHE A 976 17.76 -20.90 -15.14
C PHE A 976 17.66 -19.93 -13.95
N ALA A 977 16.48 -19.93 -13.34
CA ALA A 977 16.12 -19.15 -12.17
C ALA A 977 15.29 -19.96 -11.17
N GLY A 978 15.28 -19.54 -9.91
CA GLY A 978 14.46 -20.06 -8.82
C GLY A 978 13.39 -19.03 -8.42
N HIS A 979 13.30 -18.74 -7.12
CA HIS A 979 12.57 -17.62 -6.47
C HIS A 979 11.05 -17.72 -6.51
N VAL A 980 10.49 -18.02 -7.68
CA VAL A 980 9.05 -18.24 -7.84
C VAL A 980 8.78 -19.71 -7.62
N HIS A 981 7.94 -20.03 -6.64
CA HIS A 981 7.64 -21.41 -6.23
C HIS A 981 6.69 -22.15 -7.18
N ALA A 982 7.04 -22.17 -8.47
CA ALA A 982 6.32 -22.81 -9.56
C ALA A 982 7.26 -23.04 -10.74
N TYR A 983 6.85 -23.88 -11.69
CA TYR A 983 7.57 -24.09 -12.94
C TYR A 983 7.05 -23.14 -14.03
N GLU A 984 7.97 -22.48 -14.74
CA GLU A 984 7.65 -21.72 -15.95
C GLU A 984 8.77 -21.80 -16.99
N ARG A 985 8.40 -21.84 -18.27
CA ARG A 985 9.30 -21.78 -19.42
C ARG A 985 8.82 -20.77 -20.44
N SER A 986 9.72 -19.88 -20.87
CA SER A 986 9.45 -18.91 -21.92
C SER A 986 9.61 -19.48 -23.34
N TYR A 987 9.13 -18.74 -24.34
CA TYR A 987 9.68 -18.80 -25.70
C TYR A 987 11.01 -18.04 -25.79
N ARG A 988 11.72 -18.13 -26.92
CA ARG A 988 12.88 -17.26 -27.20
C ARG A 988 12.38 -15.87 -27.56
N ILE A 989 12.45 -14.96 -26.59
CA ILE A 989 11.89 -13.61 -26.61
C ILE A 989 12.89 -12.63 -26.01
N SER A 990 12.84 -11.36 -26.43
CA SER A 990 13.63 -10.30 -25.82
C SER A 990 12.87 -8.97 -25.81
N ASN A 991 13.19 -8.13 -24.84
CA ASN A 991 12.65 -6.78 -24.69
C ASN A 991 13.78 -5.71 -24.71
N ILE A 992 14.79 -5.96 -25.56
CA ILE A 992 15.96 -5.08 -25.76
C ILE A 992 15.73 -3.96 -26.77
N HIS A 993 14.63 -4.01 -27.51
CA HIS A 993 14.21 -2.95 -28.43
C HIS A 993 13.57 -1.76 -27.70
N TRP A 994 13.24 -1.94 -26.41
CA TRP A 994 12.70 -0.87 -25.59
C TRP A 994 13.71 0.28 -25.43
N ASN A 995 13.36 1.40 -26.03
CA ASN A 995 13.89 2.72 -25.70
C ASN A 995 12.73 3.59 -25.20
N VAL A 996 12.98 4.48 -24.25
CA VAL A 996 12.01 5.39 -23.62
C VAL A 996 11.13 6.12 -24.65
N SER A 997 11.69 6.47 -25.81
CA SER A 997 11.00 7.15 -26.92
C SER A 997 10.42 6.24 -28.01
N SER A 998 10.75 4.95 -28.04
CA SER A 998 10.39 4.04 -29.15
C SER A 998 8.92 3.59 -29.15
N GLY A 999 8.34 3.38 -27.97
CA GLY A 999 7.02 2.75 -27.81
C GLY A 999 7.05 1.21 -27.79
N ASP A 1000 8.17 0.57 -28.14
CA ASP A 1000 8.34 -0.89 -28.17
C ASP A 1000 8.54 -1.44 -26.75
N ARG A 1001 7.46 -1.57 -25.98
CA ARG A 1001 7.48 -1.94 -24.54
C ARG A 1001 7.30 -3.43 -24.25
N TYR A 1002 6.87 -4.20 -25.26
CA TYR A 1002 6.50 -5.60 -25.09
C TYR A 1002 7.62 -6.53 -25.57
N PRO A 1003 7.90 -7.64 -24.87
CA PRO A 1003 8.85 -8.64 -25.34
C PRO A 1003 8.44 -9.16 -26.72
N THR A 1004 9.39 -9.21 -27.65
CA THR A 1004 9.16 -9.69 -29.01
C THR A 1004 9.89 -11.02 -29.26
N PRO A 1005 9.41 -11.89 -30.17
CA PRO A 1005 10.09 -13.14 -30.53
C PRO A 1005 11.49 -12.95 -31.14
N ASP A 1006 12.52 -12.88 -30.29
CA ASP A 1006 13.90 -12.87 -30.73
C ASP A 1006 14.51 -14.28 -30.71
N LYS A 1007 14.69 -14.81 -31.91
CA LYS A 1007 15.41 -16.05 -32.19
C LYS A 1007 16.84 -16.10 -31.59
N SER A 1008 17.48 -14.98 -31.25
CA SER A 1008 18.82 -14.90 -30.63
C SER A 1008 18.81 -14.94 -29.11
N ALA A 1009 17.67 -14.68 -28.47
CA ALA A 1009 17.52 -14.69 -27.03
C ALA A 1009 17.64 -16.10 -26.44
N PRO A 1010 18.01 -16.24 -25.16
CA PRO A 1010 17.92 -17.51 -24.45
C PRO A 1010 16.46 -17.98 -24.30
N VAL A 1011 16.29 -19.22 -23.84
CA VAL A 1011 15.05 -19.64 -23.20
C VAL A 1011 15.20 -19.31 -21.71
N TYR A 1012 14.21 -18.66 -21.11
CA TYR A 1012 14.17 -18.39 -19.68
C TYR A 1012 13.32 -19.48 -19.02
N ILE A 1013 13.85 -20.08 -17.95
CA ILE A 1013 13.19 -21.18 -17.26
C ILE A 1013 13.30 -20.99 -15.76
N THR A 1014 12.15 -21.00 -15.10
CA THR A 1014 11.98 -20.88 -13.66
C THR A 1014 11.72 -22.28 -13.10
N VAL A 1015 12.55 -22.68 -12.13
CA VAL A 1015 12.55 -24.00 -11.47
C VAL A 1015 12.72 -23.78 -9.95
N GLY A 1016 11.93 -22.85 -9.39
CA GLY A 1016 11.87 -22.57 -7.95
C GLY A 1016 10.89 -23.49 -7.21
N ASP A 1017 10.50 -24.59 -7.83
CA ASP A 1017 9.52 -25.56 -7.36
C ASP A 1017 10.13 -26.70 -6.53
N GLY A 1018 11.26 -26.45 -5.85
CA GLY A 1018 12.02 -27.49 -5.16
C GLY A 1018 11.34 -28.13 -3.94
N GLY A 1019 10.44 -27.42 -3.26
CA GLY A 1019 9.68 -28.01 -2.14
C GLY A 1019 9.65 -27.20 -0.84
N ASN A 1020 10.09 -25.94 -0.84
CA ASN A 1020 10.19 -25.12 0.38
C ASN A 1020 8.89 -24.98 1.21
N GLN A 1021 9.06 -24.49 2.43
CA GLN A 1021 8.02 -24.34 3.45
C GLN A 1021 7.00 -23.21 3.19
N GLU A 1022 7.19 -22.39 2.17
CA GLU A 1022 6.32 -21.23 1.90
C GLU A 1022 5.10 -21.61 1.04
N GLY A 1023 5.15 -22.77 0.39
CA GLY A 1023 4.10 -23.26 -0.48
C GLY A 1023 4.34 -22.94 -1.96
N LEU A 1024 3.47 -23.50 -2.82
CA LEU A 1024 3.50 -23.26 -4.25
C LEU A 1024 2.89 -21.90 -4.62
N ALA A 1025 3.52 -21.20 -5.55
CA ALA A 1025 3.04 -19.97 -6.14
C ALA A 1025 1.91 -20.27 -7.15
N GLY A 1026 0.71 -20.56 -6.64
CA GLY A 1026 -0.42 -21.10 -7.41
C GLY A 1026 -1.11 -20.16 -8.41
N ARG A 1027 -0.71 -18.88 -8.52
CA ARG A 1027 -1.42 -17.88 -9.33
C ARG A 1027 -0.54 -17.32 -10.45
N PHE A 1028 -1.03 -17.46 -11.67
CA PHE A 1028 -0.40 -16.85 -12.84
C PHE A 1028 -1.29 -15.75 -13.42
N ARG A 1029 -0.67 -14.76 -14.06
CA ARG A 1029 -1.37 -13.68 -14.74
C ARG A 1029 -2.13 -14.22 -15.95
N ASP A 1030 -3.42 -13.88 -16.05
CA ASP A 1030 -4.27 -14.25 -17.18
C ASP A 1030 -4.68 -13.05 -18.06
N PRO A 1031 -4.79 -13.22 -19.39
CA PRO A 1031 -4.41 -14.43 -20.14
C PRO A 1031 -2.90 -14.68 -20.10
N GLN A 1032 -2.48 -15.93 -20.38
CA GLN A 1032 -1.06 -16.27 -20.45
C GLN A 1032 -0.32 -15.35 -21.42
N PRO A 1033 0.73 -14.63 -20.98
CA PRO A 1033 1.47 -13.72 -21.86
C PRO A 1033 2.14 -14.48 -23.00
N ASP A 1034 2.19 -13.89 -24.20
CA ASP A 1034 2.78 -14.50 -25.41
C ASP A 1034 4.26 -14.93 -25.27
N TYR A 1035 4.96 -14.42 -24.24
CA TYR A 1035 6.33 -14.86 -23.94
C TYR A 1035 6.39 -16.19 -23.16
N SER A 1036 5.32 -16.57 -22.47
CA SER A 1036 5.23 -17.78 -21.64
C SER A 1036 4.77 -18.95 -22.50
N ALA A 1037 5.60 -19.99 -22.59
CA ALA A 1037 5.34 -21.16 -23.43
C ALA A 1037 4.70 -22.32 -22.64
N PHE A 1038 5.14 -22.54 -21.40
CA PHE A 1038 4.53 -23.49 -20.47
C PHE A 1038 4.64 -22.94 -19.04
N ARG A 1039 3.61 -23.12 -18.22
CA ARG A 1039 3.64 -22.80 -16.79
C ARG A 1039 2.71 -23.69 -15.96
N GLU A 1040 3.16 -24.10 -14.78
CA GLU A 1040 2.44 -24.96 -13.85
C GLU A 1040 2.90 -24.74 -12.39
N ALA A 1041 1.97 -24.69 -11.45
CA ALA A 1041 2.27 -24.66 -10.02
C ALA A 1041 2.21 -26.08 -9.44
N SER A 1042 3.33 -26.78 -9.48
CA SER A 1042 3.54 -28.09 -8.84
C SER A 1042 5.00 -28.22 -8.44
N TYR A 1043 5.29 -28.99 -7.38
CA TYR A 1043 6.66 -29.22 -6.94
C TYR A 1043 7.35 -30.21 -7.87
N GLY A 1044 8.67 -30.08 -8.05
CA GLY A 1044 9.40 -30.86 -9.02
C GLY A 1044 10.88 -30.52 -9.09
N HIS A 1045 11.54 -31.12 -10.08
CA HIS A 1045 12.89 -30.77 -10.48
C HIS A 1045 13.00 -30.86 -12.01
N SER A 1046 14.11 -30.37 -12.55
CA SER A 1046 14.37 -30.44 -13.98
C SER A 1046 15.67 -31.12 -14.33
N THR A 1047 15.78 -31.61 -15.56
CA THR A 1047 17.04 -32.11 -16.13
C THR A 1047 17.31 -31.55 -17.51
N LEU A 1048 18.58 -31.18 -17.75
CA LEU A 1048 19.10 -30.78 -19.05
C LEU A 1048 20.14 -31.82 -19.50
N GLU A 1049 19.76 -32.65 -20.47
CA GLU A 1049 20.63 -33.65 -21.06
C GLU A 1049 21.22 -33.14 -22.38
N ILE A 1050 22.44 -32.63 -22.33
CA ILE A 1050 23.20 -32.24 -23.51
C ILE A 1050 23.63 -33.50 -24.26
N LYS A 1051 23.22 -33.65 -25.52
CA LYS A 1051 23.59 -34.79 -26.37
C LYS A 1051 24.83 -34.53 -27.24
N ASN A 1052 25.04 -33.28 -27.67
CA ASN A 1052 26.17 -32.81 -28.50
C ASN A 1052 26.08 -31.28 -28.68
N ARG A 1053 26.97 -30.68 -29.50
CA ARG A 1053 27.00 -29.22 -29.78
C ARG A 1053 25.73 -28.60 -30.37
N THR A 1054 24.75 -29.40 -30.82
CA THR A 1054 23.54 -28.90 -31.52
C THR A 1054 22.23 -29.13 -30.79
N HIS A 1055 22.15 -30.18 -29.97
CA HIS A 1055 20.92 -30.62 -29.31
C HIS A 1055 21.15 -30.93 -27.83
N ALA A 1056 20.28 -30.38 -26.99
CA ALA A 1056 20.09 -30.79 -25.61
C ALA A 1056 18.60 -31.06 -25.39
N ILE A 1057 18.27 -32.08 -24.60
CA ILE A 1057 16.89 -32.42 -24.25
C ILE A 1057 16.64 -31.88 -22.85
N TYR A 1058 15.56 -31.14 -22.69
CA TYR A 1058 15.10 -30.66 -21.40
C TYR A 1058 13.86 -31.43 -20.96
N HIS A 1059 13.82 -31.79 -19.69
CA HIS A 1059 12.62 -32.33 -19.02
C HIS A 1059 12.39 -31.56 -17.72
N TRP A 1060 11.13 -31.24 -17.43
CA TRP A 1060 10.66 -30.96 -16.08
C TRP A 1060 9.82 -32.14 -15.58
N ASN A 1061 10.02 -32.51 -14.33
CA ASN A 1061 9.47 -33.71 -13.70
C ASN A 1061 8.79 -33.28 -12.39
N ARG A 1062 7.45 -33.21 -12.37
CA ARG A 1062 6.70 -32.96 -11.13
C ARG A 1062 6.84 -34.12 -10.14
N ASN A 1063 6.61 -33.86 -8.87
CA ASN A 1063 6.69 -34.84 -7.78
C ASN A 1063 5.48 -35.77 -7.72
N ASP A 1064 4.29 -35.27 -8.08
CA ASP A 1064 3.04 -36.03 -7.99
C ASP A 1064 2.86 -37.04 -9.16
N ASP A 1065 3.67 -36.95 -10.22
CA ASP A 1065 3.75 -37.94 -11.30
C ASP A 1065 4.74 -39.08 -10.92
N GLY A 1066 4.69 -40.22 -11.62
CA GLY A 1066 5.68 -41.29 -11.40
C GLY A 1066 7.12 -40.83 -11.68
N LYS A 1067 8.09 -41.32 -10.89
CA LYS A 1067 9.50 -40.85 -10.79
C LYS A 1067 10.35 -40.76 -12.09
N LYS A 1068 9.78 -41.08 -13.26
CA LYS A 1068 10.40 -41.02 -14.61
C LYS A 1068 9.53 -40.32 -15.67
N VAL A 1069 8.36 -39.79 -15.30
CA VAL A 1069 7.44 -39.11 -16.22
C VAL A 1069 7.87 -37.65 -16.36
N ALA A 1070 8.18 -37.22 -17.59
CA ALA A 1070 8.43 -35.81 -17.89
C ALA A 1070 7.09 -35.12 -18.19
N THR A 1071 6.75 -34.11 -17.40
CA THR A 1071 5.51 -33.36 -17.48
C THR A 1071 5.58 -32.33 -18.61
N ASP A 1072 6.67 -31.55 -18.65
CA ASP A 1072 7.06 -30.75 -19.80
C ASP A 1072 8.38 -31.26 -20.36
N SER A 1073 8.50 -31.28 -21.70
CA SER A 1073 9.72 -31.72 -22.36
C SER A 1073 9.90 -31.02 -23.70
N PHE A 1074 11.13 -30.59 -23.99
CA PHE A 1074 11.42 -29.95 -25.27
C PHE A 1074 12.88 -30.13 -25.71
N LEU A 1075 13.09 -29.99 -27.01
CA LEU A 1075 14.40 -30.07 -27.64
C LEU A 1075 15.01 -28.68 -27.76
N LEU A 1076 16.02 -28.38 -26.92
CA LEU A 1076 16.78 -27.14 -26.99
C LEU A 1076 17.77 -27.24 -28.17
N HIS A 1077 17.62 -26.36 -29.16
CA HIS A 1077 18.58 -26.19 -30.24
C HIS A 1077 19.62 -25.12 -29.90
N ASN A 1078 20.90 -25.45 -30.10
CA ASN A 1078 22.03 -24.58 -29.79
C ASN A 1078 22.06 -23.31 -30.67
N GLN A 1079 22.17 -22.14 -30.05
CA GLN A 1079 22.15 -20.84 -30.72
C GLN A 1079 23.31 -20.64 -31.71
N TYR A 1080 24.50 -21.14 -31.41
CA TYR A 1080 25.69 -20.93 -32.24
C TYR A 1080 25.78 -21.94 -33.40
N TRP A 1081 25.46 -23.22 -33.14
CA TRP A 1081 25.67 -24.31 -34.10
C TRP A 1081 24.44 -24.69 -34.93
N ALA A 1082 23.21 -24.60 -34.40
CA ALA A 1082 22.02 -25.08 -35.11
C ALA A 1082 21.58 -24.15 -36.26
N ARG A 1083 21.81 -22.84 -36.11
CA ARG A 1083 21.33 -21.78 -37.02
C ARG A 1083 22.13 -21.57 -38.31
N ASN A 1084 23.23 -22.32 -38.54
CA ASN A 1084 24.20 -21.98 -39.59
C ASN A 1084 24.23 -22.97 -40.79
N PRO A 1085 23.28 -22.89 -41.75
CA PRO A 1085 23.22 -23.82 -42.89
C PRO A 1085 24.43 -23.74 -43.83
N ARG A 1086 25.14 -22.60 -43.88
CA ARG A 1086 26.40 -22.47 -44.64
C ARG A 1086 27.50 -23.38 -44.09
N ARG A 1087 27.62 -23.53 -42.76
CA ARG A 1087 28.55 -24.50 -42.15
C ARG A 1087 28.14 -25.96 -42.39
N ARG A 1088 26.83 -26.28 -42.43
CA ARG A 1088 26.34 -27.60 -42.87
C ARG A 1088 26.75 -27.92 -44.31
N LYS A 1089 26.62 -26.96 -45.25
CA LYS A 1089 27.14 -27.12 -46.62
C LYS A 1089 28.67 -27.26 -46.65
N LEU A 1090 29.42 -26.42 -45.94
CA LEU A 1090 30.89 -26.51 -45.90
C LEU A 1090 31.39 -27.84 -45.33
N LYS A 1091 30.82 -28.37 -44.24
CA LYS A 1091 31.16 -29.73 -43.76
C LYS A 1091 30.74 -30.83 -44.75
N LYS A 1092 29.60 -30.70 -45.45
CA LYS A 1092 29.17 -31.69 -46.45
C LYS A 1092 30.03 -31.65 -47.73
N HIS A 1093 30.56 -30.48 -48.11
CA HIS A 1093 31.56 -30.34 -49.17
C HIS A 1093 32.95 -30.81 -48.73
N TYR A 1094 33.36 -30.54 -47.48
CA TYR A 1094 34.63 -31.05 -46.95
C TYR A 1094 34.62 -32.57 -46.78
N LEU A 1095 33.54 -33.18 -46.27
CA LEU A 1095 33.41 -34.65 -46.30
C LEU A 1095 33.37 -35.20 -47.73
N LYS A 1096 32.68 -34.55 -48.68
CA LYS A 1096 32.72 -34.99 -50.09
C LYS A 1096 34.12 -34.84 -50.71
N ALA A 1097 34.88 -33.82 -50.34
CA ALA A 1097 36.25 -33.63 -50.81
C ALA A 1097 37.20 -34.66 -50.19
N VAL A 1098 37.11 -34.93 -48.88
CA VAL A 1098 37.93 -35.95 -48.21
C VAL A 1098 37.57 -37.36 -48.67
N VAL A 1099 36.29 -37.71 -48.81
CA VAL A 1099 35.87 -39.01 -49.37
C VAL A 1099 36.24 -39.13 -50.85
N GLY A 1100 36.19 -38.02 -51.61
CA GLY A 1100 36.66 -37.99 -53.00
C GLY A 1100 38.18 -38.16 -53.14
N TRP A 1101 38.95 -37.64 -52.20
CA TRP A 1101 40.42 -37.73 -52.19
C TRP A 1101 40.91 -39.10 -51.71
N VAL A 1102 40.21 -39.73 -50.76
CA VAL A 1102 40.45 -41.12 -50.33
C VAL A 1102 39.97 -42.14 -51.37
N ALA A 1103 39.05 -41.77 -52.27
CA ALA A 1103 38.65 -42.57 -53.43
C ALA A 1103 39.51 -42.32 -54.68
N SER A 1104 40.58 -41.51 -54.57
CA SER A 1104 41.51 -41.18 -55.67
C SER A 1104 42.98 -41.38 -55.28
N GLN A 1105 43.25 -42.28 -54.34
CA GLN A 1105 44.57 -42.87 -54.04
C GLN A 1105 44.49 -44.39 -54.16
#